data_AF-A0A812PT61-F1
#
_entry.id   AF-A0A812PT61-F1
#
_cell.length_a   1.000
_cell.length_b   1.000
_cell.length_c   1.000
_cell.angle_alpha   90.00
_cell.angle_beta   90.00
_cell.angle_gamma   90.00
#
_symmetry.space_group_name_H-M   'P 1'
#
loop_
_entity.id
_entity.type
_entity.pdbx_description
1 polymer ?
#
loop_
_entity_poly.entity_id
_entity_poly.type
_entity_poly.pdbx_seq_one_letter_code
_entity_poly.pdbx_strand_id
1 'polypeptide(L)'
;MFALFALLAVSGVNSEWTRVAVTDLNGKPVTGVGSSTDGMILAAVVGGGTGRSWTSSDGGASWEEGGDYAWWKKVSVSGDGSYMVKGCGELYACNLQHSTDGGATWSDSAGTANIVLKDLAISKIGAIGIAAAVPGSGSSTPQYLTMTGSYGASWYGATLPGTSTSWTSVSLSATGMKIVAADGAQGGPLKVSVDGGSNWDSRGIPHSQYWSSVAVSADGSTMVACRKDSNIYISVDNGTTWTNSGGACQQVSISDDGQKMVASPGSGNPYAMLYSDDNGVTWSSIWARGTMSDVQISGDGSLILAADNSGLTLYRAPTTTMVTTTSTTAATTATATTATATTATVTTTTTATATATATTDPIVWFPTTPVGGAVYSSLEVSMDMAVDDPSIINNSTVTDAMIDGFADVMAVDADDVTLDFIVNRRLSSTRKLSSTLTAIFTVVMESVEAAIEKQVAIETVSLQKTTEAISTAVASTGFTGTLVVTGKSTARVAAPTREDEVLDELQSLEQQRRGTFRRLESEFDVVGKVLSLWAFHQRQTLEDANPGQCGSLSVLRKVAALLQSLFLKLPPQRLLARLEEYQESEALTRIALATVHQNAQLRLQMAVNYAENNVIPVMVACLQLLLRGYERSESGADSVPEVEVAFQHLAEEKLPVDGWSYITFCLEVCLHVLSHWSCIRAAQTKAEALDPGAAPVRLASAGVVDVLAELIDAPAAGVELREPPSAAVVQKANETLQALFERNGHICLFCMKHYTEVKQILLVGCESIVSDPLSDHPQMQQEAIELFSGAFEKFAMKDERLGRKLLKALTVLFESSYQLVVWFLQQQPLGSLPETHSLDAHIEAVRAVARAGYWSAEDAPLLPEFVAALVSTMLDAVEGHLDFSKPLRGSGCRVIDLTEAEEIASSCTSSVLHLMLIDPSPPTVQRCLADCLGKRLTRKGGAGYLAQDKTDDMPPLEEVEPSEAPNSEEAVNTVMKIMQVFPSSDRLQMNCQHMLTSLLGE
;
A
#
# COMPACT_ATOMS: atom_id res chain seq x y z
N MET A 1 -40.82 36.07 24.93
CA MET A 1 -39.34 36.02 24.84
C MET A 1 -38.80 34.61 24.56
N PHE A 2 -39.52 33.52 24.85
CA PHE A 2 -39.13 32.15 24.45
C PHE A 2 -39.67 31.68 23.08
N ALA A 3 -40.63 32.38 22.48
CA ALA A 3 -41.19 32.02 21.17
C ALA A 3 -40.43 32.64 19.96
N LEU A 4 -39.46 33.54 20.21
CA LEU A 4 -38.67 34.18 19.14
C LEU A 4 -37.39 33.39 18.78
N PHE A 5 -36.99 32.41 19.61
CA PHE A 5 -35.83 31.54 19.34
C PHE A 5 -36.17 30.32 18.48
N ALA A 6 -37.45 29.94 18.38
CA ALA A 6 -37.88 28.78 17.60
C ALA A 6 -38.13 29.08 16.11
N LEU A 7 -38.16 30.36 15.70
CA LEU A 7 -38.44 30.75 14.31
C LEU A 7 -37.19 30.99 13.44
N LEU A 8 -35.98 30.80 13.99
CA LEU A 8 -34.71 30.90 13.25
C LEU A 8 -34.12 29.54 12.84
N ALA A 9 -34.81 28.43 13.12
CA ALA A 9 -34.35 27.07 12.81
C ALA A 9 -34.85 26.53 11.46
N VAL A 10 -35.39 27.38 10.57
CA VAL A 10 -35.89 26.98 9.24
C VAL A 10 -35.24 27.86 8.15
N SER A 11 -33.93 27.68 7.98
CA SER A 11 -33.25 27.88 6.70
C SER A 11 -31.91 27.14 6.80
N GLY A 12 -31.85 25.96 6.19
CA GLY A 12 -30.70 25.05 6.29
C GLY A 12 -29.40 25.68 5.81
N VAL A 13 -28.37 25.58 6.64
CA VAL A 13 -26.97 25.69 6.24
C VAL A 13 -26.25 24.56 6.99
N ASN A 14 -26.28 23.36 6.41
CA ASN A 14 -25.39 22.28 6.83
C ASN A 14 -23.99 22.65 6.34
N SER A 15 -23.17 23.26 7.19
CA SER A 15 -21.72 23.28 6.95
C SER A 15 -21.11 22.20 7.82
N GLU A 16 -20.95 21.00 7.28
CA GLU A 16 -20.32 19.86 7.96
C GLU A 16 -18.86 20.16 8.34
N TRP A 17 -18.24 21.14 7.66
CA TRP A 17 -16.91 21.67 7.97
C TRP A 17 -16.89 22.50 9.25
N THR A 18 -15.99 22.13 10.16
CA THR A 18 -15.81 22.85 11.43
C THR A 18 -14.73 23.91 11.29
N ARG A 19 -15.05 25.15 11.69
CA ARG A 19 -14.05 26.23 11.78
C ARG A 19 -13.19 25.98 13.02
N VAL A 20 -11.90 25.73 12.83
CA VAL A 20 -10.99 25.29 13.91
C VAL A 20 -10.23 26.46 14.50
N ALA A 21 -9.69 27.34 13.65
CA ALA A 21 -8.88 28.47 14.09
C ALA A 21 -9.06 29.69 13.19
N VAL A 22 -8.91 30.86 13.81
CA VAL A 22 -8.72 32.14 13.14
C VAL A 22 -7.37 32.63 13.62
N THR A 23 -6.36 32.56 12.77
CA THR A 23 -5.02 32.97 13.14
C THR A 23 -4.85 34.42 12.70
N ASP A 24 -4.67 35.29 13.68
CA ASP A 24 -4.32 36.68 13.44
C ASP A 24 -2.80 36.77 13.19
N LEU A 25 -2.40 36.75 11.91
CA LEU A 25 -1.01 36.88 11.47
C LEU A 25 -0.58 38.37 11.44
N ASN A 26 -0.67 39.04 12.60
CA ASN A 26 -0.36 40.46 12.84
C ASN A 26 -1.30 41.48 12.16
N GLY A 27 -2.58 41.18 12.00
CA GLY A 27 -3.63 42.11 11.55
C GLY A 27 -3.50 42.55 10.09
N LYS A 28 -2.78 41.78 9.28
CA LYS A 28 -2.49 42.09 7.87
C LYS A 28 -3.14 41.07 6.92
N PRO A 29 -3.46 41.49 5.68
CA PRO A 29 -4.12 40.61 4.72
C PRO A 29 -3.19 39.48 4.30
N VAL A 30 -3.64 38.24 4.51
CA VAL A 30 -2.97 37.04 4.00
C VAL A 30 -3.23 37.00 2.50
N THR A 31 -2.17 36.92 1.70
CA THR A 31 -2.26 37.01 0.23
C THR A 31 -2.13 35.66 -0.45
N GLY A 32 -1.50 34.69 0.21
CA GLY A 32 -1.31 33.35 -0.32
C GLY A 32 -1.11 32.31 0.78
N VAL A 33 -1.55 31.08 0.51
CA VAL A 33 -1.44 29.93 1.42
C VAL A 33 -1.02 28.68 0.67
N GLY A 34 -0.39 27.75 1.38
CA GLY A 34 -0.03 26.42 0.86
C GLY A 34 -0.02 25.38 1.97
N SER A 35 -0.20 24.11 1.58
CA SER A 35 -0.26 22.98 2.50
C SER A 35 0.42 21.75 1.92
N SER A 36 0.97 20.91 2.80
CA SER A 36 1.37 19.53 2.50
C SER A 36 0.17 18.63 2.21
N THR A 37 0.44 17.41 1.72
CA THR A 37 -0.60 16.42 1.40
C THR A 37 -1.40 16.01 2.64
N ASP A 38 -0.75 15.87 3.78
CA ASP A 38 -1.38 15.49 5.07
C ASP A 38 -1.97 16.69 5.85
N GLY A 39 -1.85 17.91 5.33
CA GLY A 39 -2.31 19.12 6.01
C GLY A 39 -1.60 19.45 7.33
N MET A 40 -0.45 18.83 7.62
CA MET A 40 0.33 19.08 8.84
C MET A 40 1.34 20.21 8.68
N ILE A 41 1.93 20.36 7.49
CA ILE A 41 2.84 21.46 7.18
C ILE A 41 2.10 22.50 6.36
N LEU A 42 1.97 23.70 6.91
CA LEU A 42 1.26 24.80 6.28
C LEU A 42 2.18 26.01 6.13
N ALA A 43 1.98 26.77 5.07
CA ALA A 43 2.65 28.04 4.86
C ALA A 43 1.63 29.13 4.53
N ALA A 44 1.84 30.32 5.07
CA ALA A 44 1.03 31.49 4.80
C ALA A 44 1.94 32.69 4.54
N VAL A 45 1.58 33.50 3.56
CA VAL A 45 2.31 34.73 3.24
C VAL A 45 1.40 35.95 3.32
N VAL A 46 1.96 37.03 3.84
CA VAL A 46 1.24 38.27 4.10
C VAL A 46 1.73 39.36 3.15
N GLY A 47 0.80 40.14 2.59
CA GLY A 47 1.10 41.27 1.73
C GLY A 47 1.29 42.61 2.47
N GLY A 48 1.86 43.60 1.77
CA GLY A 48 1.87 45.01 2.22
C GLY A 48 3.11 45.44 3.00
N GLY A 49 4.14 45.91 2.27
CA GLY A 49 5.31 46.73 2.69
C GLY A 49 6.26 46.19 3.77
N THR A 50 5.74 45.42 4.72
CA THR A 50 6.42 44.71 5.80
C THR A 50 5.82 43.30 5.95
N GLY A 51 5.38 42.70 4.84
CA GLY A 51 4.79 41.37 4.81
C GLY A 51 5.82 40.30 5.21
N ARG A 52 5.39 39.35 6.04
CA ARG A 52 6.22 38.24 6.52
C ARG A 52 5.64 36.91 6.03
N SER A 53 6.48 35.88 6.01
CA SER A 53 6.03 34.50 5.82
C SER A 53 5.86 33.82 7.18
N TRP A 54 4.91 32.89 7.22
CA TRP A 54 4.59 32.10 8.40
C TRP A 54 4.51 30.64 8.01
N THR A 55 5.00 29.77 8.89
CA THR A 55 4.99 28.32 8.71
C THR A 55 4.41 27.65 9.94
N SER A 56 3.71 26.56 9.74
CA SER A 56 3.17 25.71 10.80
C SER A 56 3.57 24.27 10.50
N SER A 57 4.03 23.55 11.52
CA SER A 57 4.40 22.14 11.44
C SER A 57 3.41 21.21 12.16
N ASP A 58 2.33 21.77 12.71
CA ASP A 58 1.35 21.09 13.56
C ASP A 58 -0.10 21.22 13.03
N GLY A 59 -0.26 21.44 11.72
CA GLY A 59 -1.55 21.57 11.07
C GLY A 59 -2.31 22.84 11.48
N GLY A 60 -1.57 23.92 11.73
CA GLY A 60 -2.08 25.27 11.97
C GLY A 60 -2.41 25.58 13.42
N ALA A 61 -2.01 24.73 14.38
CA ALA A 61 -2.22 24.97 15.80
C ALA A 61 -1.25 26.03 16.34
N SER A 62 -0.03 26.06 15.82
CA SER A 62 0.95 27.11 16.06
C SER A 62 1.60 27.57 14.76
N TRP A 63 2.01 28.84 14.74
CA TRP A 63 2.61 29.48 13.58
C TRP A 63 3.92 30.13 13.98
N GLU A 64 4.97 29.77 13.28
CA GLU A 64 6.30 30.35 13.38
C GLU A 64 6.49 31.37 12.27
N GLU A 65 7.12 32.47 12.61
CA GLU A 65 7.35 33.57 11.68
C GLU A 65 8.76 33.45 11.10
N GLY A 66 8.90 33.56 9.78
CA GLY A 66 10.20 33.40 9.10
C GLY A 66 10.32 34.22 7.82
N GLY A 67 11.55 34.42 7.35
CA GLY A 67 11.88 35.07 6.07
C GLY A 67 11.94 36.60 6.07
N ASP A 68 12.37 37.16 4.92
CA ASP A 68 12.56 38.60 4.74
C ASP A 68 11.25 39.37 4.54
N TYR A 69 11.31 40.67 4.85
CA TYR A 69 10.22 41.60 4.58
C TYR A 69 10.06 41.84 3.09
N ALA A 70 8.92 41.44 2.53
CA ALA A 70 8.59 41.74 1.15
C ALA A 70 7.07 41.82 0.91
N TRP A 71 6.68 42.09 -0.32
CA TRP A 71 5.28 42.09 -0.75
C TRP A 71 4.88 40.72 -1.29
N TRP A 72 4.85 39.72 -0.40
CA TRP A 72 4.57 38.35 -0.78
C TRP A 72 3.16 38.19 -1.38
N LYS A 73 3.05 37.43 -2.48
CA LYS A 73 1.79 37.22 -3.18
C LYS A 73 1.28 35.78 -3.08
N LYS A 74 2.16 34.80 -3.30
CA LYS A 74 1.80 33.37 -3.32
C LYS A 74 2.94 32.55 -2.72
N VAL A 75 2.57 31.44 -2.07
CA VAL A 75 3.49 30.41 -1.57
C VAL A 75 2.95 29.05 -2.02
N SER A 76 3.85 28.13 -2.36
CA SER A 76 3.52 26.76 -2.73
C SER A 76 4.40 25.80 -1.94
N VAL A 77 3.83 24.66 -1.53
CA VAL A 77 4.42 23.69 -0.59
C VAL A 77 4.39 22.29 -1.21
N SER A 78 5.47 21.51 -1.06
CA SER A 78 5.55 20.14 -1.54
C SER A 78 4.64 19.21 -0.73
N GLY A 79 4.33 18.03 -1.26
CA GLY A 79 3.44 17.06 -0.60
C GLY A 79 3.96 16.59 0.76
N ASP A 80 5.28 16.52 0.94
CA ASP A 80 5.95 16.20 2.20
C ASP A 80 6.28 17.44 3.06
N GLY A 81 5.98 18.65 2.57
CA GLY A 81 6.27 19.92 3.23
C GLY A 81 7.74 20.29 3.38
N SER A 82 8.68 19.52 2.80
CA SER A 82 10.12 19.79 2.91
C SER A 82 10.60 20.93 2.02
N TYR A 83 9.92 21.13 0.87
CA TYR A 83 10.24 22.17 -0.10
C TYR A 83 9.12 23.19 -0.20
N MET A 84 9.50 24.47 -0.22
CA MET A 84 8.57 25.58 -0.36
C MET A 84 9.13 26.63 -1.29
N VAL A 85 8.26 27.27 -2.07
CA VAL A 85 8.63 28.42 -2.91
C VAL A 85 7.62 29.53 -2.71
N LYS A 86 8.11 30.76 -2.61
CA LYS A 86 7.27 31.97 -2.50
C LYS A 86 7.79 33.07 -3.42
N GLY A 87 6.91 34.02 -3.78
CA GLY A 87 7.30 35.17 -4.59
C GLY A 87 6.44 36.40 -4.35
N CYS A 88 6.97 37.56 -4.71
CA CYS A 88 6.29 38.85 -4.58
C CYS A 88 5.43 39.16 -5.80
N GLY A 89 4.37 39.95 -5.61
CA GLY A 89 3.46 40.32 -6.69
C GLY A 89 2.93 41.74 -6.59
N GLU A 90 2.08 42.09 -7.57
CA GLU A 90 1.41 43.39 -7.75
C GLU A 90 2.34 44.56 -8.10
N LEU A 91 2.80 45.33 -7.11
CA LEU A 91 3.52 46.60 -7.30
C LEU A 91 5.02 46.53 -7.03
N TYR A 92 5.49 45.40 -6.48
CA TYR A 92 6.89 45.19 -6.12
C TYR A 92 7.38 43.90 -6.74
N ALA A 93 8.50 44.01 -7.44
CA ALA A 93 9.17 42.89 -8.04
C ALA A 93 10.33 42.45 -7.13
N CYS A 94 10.46 41.14 -6.96
CA CYS A 94 11.50 40.54 -6.14
C CYS A 94 11.94 39.21 -6.75
N ASN A 95 12.98 38.60 -6.19
CA ASN A 95 13.38 37.26 -6.57
C ASN A 95 12.39 36.25 -5.98
N LEU A 96 12.16 35.13 -6.66
CA LEU A 96 11.53 33.99 -5.99
C LEU A 96 12.47 33.54 -4.86
N GLN A 97 11.88 33.14 -3.75
CA GLN A 97 12.61 32.52 -2.66
C GLN A 97 12.16 31.08 -2.52
N HIS A 98 13.13 30.20 -2.27
CA HIS A 98 12.88 28.79 -1.99
C HIS A 98 13.43 28.42 -0.60
N SER A 99 12.84 27.38 -0.04
CA SER A 99 13.27 26.74 1.20
C SER A 99 13.31 25.23 0.97
N THR A 100 14.34 24.59 1.52
CA THR A 100 14.54 23.13 1.50
C THR A 100 14.47 22.52 2.90
N ASP A 101 14.06 23.29 3.89
CA ASP A 101 14.02 22.93 5.30
C ASP A 101 12.66 23.22 5.95
N GLY A 102 11.59 23.15 5.15
CA GLY A 102 10.22 23.39 5.63
C GLY A 102 9.92 24.84 6.01
N GLY A 103 10.66 25.79 5.42
CA GLY A 103 10.47 27.23 5.58
C GLY A 103 11.21 27.86 6.76
N ALA A 104 12.10 27.11 7.43
CA ALA A 104 12.96 27.63 8.49
C ALA A 104 14.00 28.62 7.96
N THR A 105 14.55 28.36 6.77
CA THR A 105 15.43 29.29 6.04
C THR A 105 14.97 29.48 4.60
N TRP A 106 15.21 30.67 4.07
CA TRP A 106 14.83 31.07 2.72
C TRP A 106 16.04 31.59 1.95
N SER A 107 16.14 31.20 0.69
CA SER A 107 17.21 31.66 -0.20
C SER A 107 16.66 32.04 -1.57
N ASP A 108 17.29 33.04 -2.19
CA ASP A 108 16.89 33.54 -3.49
C ASP A 108 17.14 32.50 -4.59
N SER A 109 16.14 32.34 -5.46
CA SER A 109 16.19 31.42 -6.60
C SER A 109 16.88 32.07 -7.80
N ALA A 110 17.91 31.40 -8.32
CA ALA A 110 18.65 31.87 -9.49
C ALA A 110 17.74 31.96 -10.74
N GLY A 111 17.97 32.98 -11.58
CA GLY A 111 17.20 33.17 -12.83
C GLY A 111 15.86 33.88 -12.67
N THR A 112 15.50 34.32 -11.45
CA THR A 112 14.21 34.98 -11.15
C THR A 112 14.35 36.45 -10.76
N ALA A 113 15.39 37.12 -11.28
CA ALA A 113 15.70 38.48 -10.89
C ALA A 113 14.55 39.45 -11.23
N ASN A 114 14.01 40.12 -10.21
CA ASN A 114 13.08 41.25 -10.37
C ASN A 114 11.79 40.87 -11.12
N ILE A 115 11.09 39.82 -10.66
CA ILE A 115 9.82 39.37 -11.24
C ILE A 115 8.61 39.77 -10.38
N VAL A 116 7.46 39.99 -11.03
CA VAL A 116 6.15 40.19 -10.42
C VAL A 116 5.33 38.93 -10.64
N LEU A 117 5.12 38.17 -9.57
CA LEU A 117 4.38 36.92 -9.58
C LEU A 117 2.88 37.16 -9.73
N LYS A 118 2.24 36.35 -10.58
CA LYS A 118 0.79 36.21 -10.68
C LYS A 118 0.31 34.97 -9.94
N ASP A 119 0.92 33.83 -10.23
CA ASP A 119 0.61 32.55 -9.62
C ASP A 119 1.82 31.61 -9.64
N LEU A 120 1.83 30.62 -8.75
CA LEU A 120 2.95 29.71 -8.51
C LEU A 120 2.43 28.34 -8.08
N ALA A 121 2.93 27.30 -8.72
CA ALA A 121 2.69 25.91 -8.33
C ALA A 121 4.00 25.11 -8.34
N ILE A 122 4.16 24.22 -7.36
CA ILE A 122 5.24 23.23 -7.34
C ILE A 122 4.68 21.81 -7.33
N SER A 123 5.47 20.87 -7.81
CA SER A 123 5.13 19.46 -7.81
C SER A 123 5.10 18.95 -6.38
N LYS A 124 4.28 17.93 -6.12
CA LYS A 124 4.19 17.34 -4.78
C LYS A 124 5.52 16.69 -4.36
N ILE A 125 6.35 16.30 -5.33
CA ILE A 125 7.73 15.83 -5.11
C ILE A 125 8.71 16.99 -4.85
N GLY A 126 8.31 18.24 -5.12
CA GLY A 126 9.09 19.46 -4.92
C GLY A 126 10.12 19.74 -6.03
N ALA A 127 10.45 18.74 -6.86
CA ALA A 127 11.51 18.82 -7.86
C ALA A 127 11.21 19.79 -9.02
N ILE A 128 9.93 19.94 -9.38
CA ILE A 128 9.49 20.73 -10.53
C ILE A 128 8.55 21.83 -10.05
N GLY A 129 8.66 23.01 -10.64
CA GLY A 129 7.78 24.14 -10.34
C GLY A 129 7.50 24.95 -11.59
N ILE A 130 6.36 25.63 -11.59
CA ILE A 130 5.95 26.58 -12.62
C ILE A 130 5.47 27.88 -11.97
N ALA A 131 5.90 29.00 -12.53
CA ALA A 131 5.47 30.32 -12.09
C ALA A 131 4.99 31.15 -13.27
N ALA A 132 3.83 31.78 -13.14
CA ALA A 132 3.35 32.80 -14.05
C ALA A 132 3.81 34.18 -13.54
N ALA A 133 4.67 34.86 -14.29
CA ALA A 133 5.25 36.13 -13.84
C ALA A 133 5.47 37.15 -14.97
N VAL A 134 5.54 38.43 -14.58
CA VAL A 134 5.90 39.56 -15.45
C VAL A 134 7.25 40.14 -14.97
N PRO A 135 8.16 40.57 -15.85
CA PRO A 135 9.33 41.36 -15.44
C PRO A 135 8.94 42.67 -14.73
N GLY A 136 9.67 43.05 -13.68
CA GLY A 136 9.37 44.20 -12.81
C GLY A 136 9.54 45.59 -13.43
N SER A 137 9.96 45.71 -14.69
CA SER A 137 10.27 46.99 -15.36
C SER A 137 9.06 47.81 -15.85
N GLY A 138 7.84 47.49 -15.39
CA GLY A 138 6.64 48.25 -15.74
C GLY A 138 6.22 48.19 -17.22
N SER A 139 6.75 47.25 -17.99
CA SER A 139 6.41 47.07 -19.41
C SER A 139 5.22 46.13 -19.60
N SER A 140 4.37 46.44 -20.58
CA SER A 140 3.27 45.62 -21.11
C SER A 140 3.77 44.40 -21.90
N THR A 141 4.83 43.74 -21.43
CA THR A 141 5.53 42.61 -22.06
C THR A 141 4.95 41.27 -21.61
N PRO A 142 5.09 40.20 -22.42
CA PRO A 142 4.45 38.92 -22.18
C PRO A 142 4.83 38.33 -20.82
N GLN A 143 3.86 37.66 -20.21
CA GLN A 143 4.06 36.85 -19.01
C GLN A 143 4.81 35.58 -19.40
N TYR A 144 5.86 35.25 -18.66
CA TYR A 144 6.64 34.03 -18.89
C TYR A 144 6.20 32.97 -17.90
N LEU A 145 6.16 31.72 -18.38
CA LEU A 145 6.12 30.56 -17.52
C LEU A 145 7.57 30.15 -17.29
N THR A 146 8.08 30.42 -16.10
CA THR A 146 9.40 29.93 -15.72
C THR A 146 9.23 28.55 -15.11
N MET A 147 10.08 27.60 -15.48
CA MET A 147 10.08 26.26 -14.91
C MET A 147 11.41 25.94 -14.23
N THR A 148 11.38 25.00 -13.30
CA THR A 148 12.54 24.49 -12.55
C THR A 148 12.56 22.96 -12.58
N GLY A 149 13.74 22.37 -12.52
CA GLY A 149 13.97 20.94 -12.24
C GLY A 149 14.90 20.74 -11.03
N SER A 150 15.09 21.79 -10.22
CA SER A 150 16.14 21.92 -9.21
C SER A 150 15.58 22.33 -7.86
N TYR A 151 14.37 21.88 -7.51
CA TYR A 151 13.73 22.17 -6.22
C TYR A 151 13.59 23.67 -5.93
N GLY A 152 13.34 24.47 -6.98
CA GLY A 152 13.22 25.92 -6.86
C GLY A 152 14.53 26.68 -6.76
N ALA A 153 15.70 26.02 -6.78
CA ALA A 153 17.01 26.68 -6.70
C ALA A 153 17.34 27.49 -7.97
N SER A 154 16.95 27.00 -9.14
CA SER A 154 17.15 27.70 -10.42
C SER A 154 15.93 27.61 -11.31
N TRP A 155 15.63 28.71 -12.00
CA TRP A 155 14.49 28.83 -12.91
C TRP A 155 14.98 29.26 -14.29
N TYR A 156 14.39 28.67 -15.32
CA TYR A 156 14.61 29.03 -16.71
C TYR A 156 13.31 29.57 -17.32
N GLY A 157 13.42 30.63 -18.12
CA GLY A 157 12.28 31.20 -18.82
C GLY A 157 11.86 30.34 -20.00
N ALA A 158 10.61 29.87 -20.01
CA ALA A 158 9.97 29.31 -21.18
C ALA A 158 8.94 30.33 -21.74
N THR A 159 9.02 30.60 -23.04
CA THR A 159 8.02 31.42 -23.73
C THR A 159 7.07 30.47 -24.43
N LEU A 160 5.80 30.45 -24.04
CA LEU A 160 4.82 29.56 -24.66
C LEU A 160 4.64 29.88 -26.16
N PRO A 161 4.45 28.88 -27.03
CA PRO A 161 4.07 29.13 -28.43
C PRO A 161 2.70 29.81 -28.50
N GLY A 162 2.63 31.07 -28.91
CA GLY A 162 1.38 31.82 -29.12
C GLY A 162 1.37 33.21 -28.49
N THR A 163 0.49 34.09 -28.98
CA THR A 163 0.45 35.53 -28.69
C THR A 163 -0.25 35.91 -27.37
N SER A 164 -0.28 35.02 -26.37
CA SER A 164 -0.94 35.31 -25.09
C SER A 164 -0.13 36.33 -24.28
N THR A 165 -0.83 37.30 -23.69
CA THR A 165 -0.23 38.42 -22.96
C THR A 165 -0.56 38.44 -21.47
N SER A 166 -1.34 37.47 -20.93
CA SER A 166 -1.87 37.56 -19.56
C SER A 166 -2.18 36.25 -18.81
N TRP A 167 -1.23 35.32 -18.70
CA TRP A 167 -1.23 34.18 -17.75
C TRP A 167 -1.58 34.54 -16.28
N THR A 168 -2.83 34.28 -15.88
CA THR A 168 -3.33 34.61 -14.54
C THR A 168 -3.13 33.51 -13.51
N SER A 169 -3.17 32.24 -13.92
CA SER A 169 -3.06 31.10 -13.01
C SER A 169 -2.44 29.88 -13.66
N VAL A 170 -1.75 29.07 -12.85
CA VAL A 170 -1.05 27.86 -13.27
C VAL A 170 -1.16 26.77 -12.22
N SER A 171 -1.25 25.52 -12.66
CA SER A 171 -1.24 24.36 -11.76
C SER A 171 -0.60 23.16 -12.45
N LEU A 172 -0.02 22.25 -11.67
CA LEU A 172 0.73 21.11 -12.19
C LEU A 172 0.52 19.85 -11.33
N SER A 173 0.62 18.67 -11.95
CA SER A 173 0.42 17.37 -11.30
C SER A 173 1.59 16.99 -10.37
N ALA A 174 1.44 15.97 -9.53
CA ALA A 174 2.47 15.57 -8.56
C ALA A 174 3.84 15.26 -9.20
N THR A 175 3.84 14.75 -10.43
CA THR A 175 5.04 14.43 -11.22
C THR A 175 5.57 15.60 -12.05
N GLY A 176 4.83 16.71 -12.18
CA GLY A 176 5.19 17.82 -13.06
C GLY A 176 4.92 17.60 -14.55
N MET A 177 4.42 16.42 -14.94
CA MET A 177 4.21 16.07 -16.35
C MET A 177 2.95 16.70 -16.96
N LYS A 178 1.90 16.89 -16.16
CA LYS A 178 0.66 17.54 -16.62
C LYS A 178 0.56 18.93 -16.04
N ILE A 179 0.32 19.92 -16.89
CA ILE A 179 0.31 21.33 -16.52
C ILE A 179 -0.90 22.00 -17.15
N VAL A 180 -1.59 22.83 -16.38
CA VAL A 180 -2.69 23.67 -16.84
C VAL A 180 -2.31 25.13 -16.63
N ALA A 181 -2.46 25.94 -17.67
CA ALA A 181 -2.20 27.38 -17.63
C ALA A 181 -3.40 28.16 -18.16
N ALA A 182 -3.80 29.18 -17.42
CA ALA A 182 -4.97 30.02 -17.71
C ALA A 182 -4.55 31.42 -18.15
N ASP A 183 -5.11 31.89 -19.27
CA ASP A 183 -5.01 33.27 -19.71
C ASP A 183 -6.22 34.09 -19.25
N GLY A 184 -5.96 35.16 -18.49
CA GLY A 184 -6.99 36.07 -17.98
C GLY A 184 -7.37 37.19 -18.94
N ALA A 185 -6.81 37.25 -20.15
CA ALA A 185 -7.26 38.17 -21.19
C ALA A 185 -8.65 37.78 -21.73
N GLN A 186 -9.40 38.75 -22.26
CA GLN A 186 -10.69 38.48 -22.89
C GLN A 186 -10.50 37.56 -24.11
N GLY A 187 -11.05 36.34 -24.05
CA GLY A 187 -10.86 35.34 -25.11
C GLY A 187 -9.51 34.60 -25.02
N GLY A 188 -8.81 34.71 -23.90
CA GLY A 188 -7.58 33.99 -23.62
C GLY A 188 -7.79 32.47 -23.59
N PRO A 189 -6.84 31.67 -24.10
CA PRO A 189 -6.94 30.22 -24.10
C PRO A 189 -6.66 29.64 -22.70
N LEU A 190 -7.30 28.50 -22.41
CA LEU A 190 -6.77 27.56 -21.44
C LEU A 190 -5.81 26.62 -22.16
N LYS A 191 -4.58 26.49 -21.68
CA LYS A 191 -3.58 25.60 -22.27
C LYS A 191 -3.27 24.44 -21.33
N VAL A 192 -3.16 23.26 -21.92
CA VAL A 192 -2.82 22.02 -21.21
C VAL A 192 -1.57 21.43 -21.84
N SER A 193 -0.60 21.06 -21.01
CA SER A 193 0.55 20.25 -21.38
C SER A 193 0.44 18.89 -20.71
N VAL A 194 0.86 17.83 -21.41
CA VAL A 194 0.91 16.45 -20.90
C VAL A 194 2.33 15.88 -20.86
N ASP A 195 3.32 16.70 -21.21
CA ASP A 195 4.73 16.34 -21.41
C ASP A 195 5.68 17.33 -20.70
N GLY A 196 5.26 17.81 -19.54
CA GLY A 196 6.08 18.64 -18.65
C GLY A 196 6.35 20.05 -19.17
N GLY A 197 5.45 20.60 -19.99
CA GLY A 197 5.58 21.93 -20.57
C GLY A 197 6.33 21.97 -21.90
N SER A 198 6.69 20.82 -22.46
CA SER A 198 7.40 20.73 -23.75
C SER A 198 6.47 21.08 -24.91
N ASN A 199 5.23 20.60 -24.89
CA ASN A 199 4.17 20.93 -25.84
C ASN A 199 2.90 21.38 -25.11
N TRP A 200 2.11 22.22 -25.78
CA TRP A 200 0.91 22.82 -25.20
C TRP A 200 -0.25 22.81 -26.19
N ASP A 201 -1.37 22.22 -25.78
CA ASP A 201 -2.60 22.18 -26.56
C ASP A 201 -3.64 23.16 -26.01
N SER A 202 -4.37 23.80 -26.92
CA SER A 202 -5.58 24.56 -26.59
C SER A 202 -6.77 23.61 -26.72
N ARG A 203 -7.27 23.06 -25.60
CA ARG A 203 -8.30 22.01 -25.63
C ARG A 203 -9.68 22.54 -25.22
N GLY A 204 -10.61 22.54 -26.19
CA GLY A 204 -12.05 22.29 -25.99
C GLY A 204 -12.98 23.36 -25.38
N ILE A 205 -12.48 24.43 -24.74
CA ILE A 205 -13.38 25.38 -24.05
C ILE A 205 -13.78 26.57 -24.96
N PRO A 206 -15.03 27.11 -24.88
CA PRO A 206 -15.41 28.28 -25.68
C PRO A 206 -14.48 29.50 -25.50
N HIS A 207 -13.97 30.04 -26.61
CA HIS A 207 -12.94 31.11 -26.69
C HIS A 207 -13.43 32.52 -26.33
N SER A 208 -13.99 32.73 -25.13
CA SER A 208 -14.45 34.07 -24.70
C SER A 208 -14.42 34.32 -23.19
N GLN A 209 -13.65 33.53 -22.44
CA GLN A 209 -13.68 33.54 -20.97
C GLN A 209 -12.50 34.28 -20.36
N TYR A 210 -12.73 34.91 -19.22
CA TYR A 210 -11.69 35.48 -18.35
C TYR A 210 -11.32 34.41 -17.32
N TRP A 211 -10.24 33.67 -17.52
CA TRP A 211 -9.82 32.65 -16.55
C TRP A 211 -9.14 33.30 -15.33
N SER A 212 -9.57 32.92 -14.13
CA SER A 212 -9.05 33.50 -12.88
C SER A 212 -8.20 32.52 -12.08
N SER A 213 -8.50 31.22 -12.11
CA SER A 213 -7.80 30.19 -11.33
C SER A 213 -7.93 28.83 -12.00
N VAL A 214 -6.89 28.00 -11.88
CA VAL A 214 -6.90 26.60 -12.31
C VAL A 214 -6.32 25.69 -11.23
N ALA A 215 -6.74 24.43 -11.22
CA ALA A 215 -6.22 23.39 -10.33
C ALA A 215 -6.18 22.04 -11.05
N VAL A 216 -5.22 21.18 -10.70
CA VAL A 216 -5.08 19.82 -11.26
C VAL A 216 -4.78 18.83 -10.14
N SER A 217 -5.38 17.63 -10.22
CA SER A 217 -5.12 16.53 -9.28
C SER A 217 -3.68 16.00 -9.37
N ALA A 218 -3.25 15.21 -8.39
CA ALA A 218 -1.88 14.69 -8.33
C ALA A 218 -1.52 13.80 -9.53
N ASP A 219 -2.46 12.98 -10.01
CA ASP A 219 -2.34 12.16 -11.23
C ASP A 219 -2.61 12.95 -12.54
N GLY A 220 -3.15 14.16 -12.38
CA GLY A 220 -3.67 15.05 -13.42
C GLY A 220 -4.77 14.48 -14.31
N SER A 221 -5.54 13.51 -13.82
CA SER A 221 -6.77 13.05 -14.49
C SER A 221 -7.89 14.09 -14.41
N THR A 222 -7.97 14.81 -13.28
CA THR A 222 -8.99 15.80 -13.00
C THR A 222 -8.41 17.21 -13.03
N MET A 223 -9.02 18.09 -13.81
CA MET A 223 -8.61 19.50 -13.95
C MET A 223 -9.81 20.39 -13.72
N VAL A 224 -9.60 21.51 -13.02
CA VAL A 224 -10.65 22.49 -12.73
C VAL A 224 -10.20 23.86 -13.19
N ALA A 225 -11.10 24.59 -13.85
CA ALA A 225 -10.85 25.92 -14.36
C ALA A 225 -11.99 26.86 -13.97
N CYS A 226 -11.64 27.97 -13.33
CA CYS A 226 -12.58 28.99 -12.91
C CYS A 226 -12.61 30.16 -13.87
N ARG A 227 -13.81 30.45 -14.36
CA ARG A 227 -14.08 31.71 -15.03
C ARG A 227 -14.36 32.78 -13.98
N LYS A 228 -13.62 33.88 -14.05
CA LYS A 228 -13.75 35.05 -13.17
C LYS A 228 -15.22 35.45 -12.97
N ASP A 229 -15.66 35.45 -11.70
CA ASP A 229 -17.01 35.83 -11.27
C ASP A 229 -18.15 35.02 -11.94
N SER A 230 -17.83 33.83 -12.43
CA SER A 230 -18.74 33.00 -13.22
C SER A 230 -18.40 31.52 -13.01
N ASN A 231 -18.81 30.67 -13.96
CA ASN A 231 -18.89 29.22 -13.82
C ASN A 231 -17.55 28.53 -13.57
N ILE A 232 -17.63 27.41 -12.85
CA ILE A 232 -16.57 26.40 -12.70
C ILE A 232 -16.69 25.39 -13.85
N TYR A 233 -15.56 25.08 -14.48
CA TYR A 233 -15.45 24.04 -15.50
C TYR A 233 -14.56 22.91 -14.99
N ILE A 234 -14.95 21.67 -15.24
CA ILE A 234 -14.24 20.47 -14.78
C ILE A 234 -13.99 19.55 -15.96
N SER A 235 -12.78 18.99 -16.02
CA SER A 235 -12.40 17.92 -16.93
C SER A 235 -11.96 16.71 -16.12
N VAL A 236 -12.44 15.53 -16.49
CA VAL A 236 -12.06 14.23 -15.89
C VAL A 236 -11.30 13.35 -16.89
N ASP A 237 -10.91 13.92 -18.03
CA ASP A 237 -10.29 13.22 -19.16
C ASP A 237 -9.02 13.94 -19.63
N ASN A 238 -8.23 14.45 -18.67
CA ASN A 238 -6.95 15.14 -18.91
C ASN A 238 -7.07 16.41 -19.77
N GLY A 239 -8.15 17.17 -19.57
CA GLY A 239 -8.40 18.43 -20.25
C GLY A 239 -8.88 18.27 -21.68
N THR A 240 -9.33 17.07 -22.11
CA THR A 240 -9.81 16.86 -23.49
C THR A 240 -11.24 17.35 -23.67
N THR A 241 -12.11 17.14 -22.68
CA THR A 241 -13.45 17.73 -22.59
C THR A 241 -13.65 18.45 -21.26
N TRP A 242 -14.56 19.44 -21.25
CA TRP A 242 -14.84 20.27 -20.10
C TRP A 242 -16.34 20.41 -19.88
N THR A 243 -16.79 20.10 -18.68
CA THR A 243 -18.18 20.20 -18.24
C THR A 243 -18.35 21.43 -17.37
N ASN A 244 -19.38 22.23 -17.64
CA ASN A 244 -19.75 23.36 -16.81
C ASN A 244 -20.55 22.87 -15.60
N SER A 245 -20.00 23.06 -14.40
CA SER A 245 -20.59 22.63 -13.13
C SER A 245 -21.38 23.75 -12.41
N GLY A 246 -21.37 24.97 -12.95
CA GLY A 246 -22.01 26.13 -12.33
C GLY A 246 -21.23 26.67 -11.12
N GLY A 247 -21.82 27.62 -10.39
CA GLY A 247 -21.18 28.29 -9.25
C GLY A 247 -20.25 29.44 -9.66
N ALA A 248 -20.30 30.56 -8.94
CA ALA A 248 -19.40 31.68 -9.16
C ALA A 248 -18.04 31.37 -8.51
N CYS A 249 -16.96 31.50 -9.28
CA CYS A 249 -15.61 31.22 -8.81
C CYS A 249 -14.61 32.34 -9.15
N GLN A 250 -13.72 32.62 -8.20
CA GLN A 250 -12.49 33.37 -8.39
C GLN A 250 -11.27 32.47 -8.22
N GLN A 251 -11.26 31.65 -7.16
CA GLN A 251 -10.18 30.72 -6.86
C GLN A 251 -10.69 29.33 -6.62
N VAL A 252 -9.87 28.35 -6.99
CA VAL A 252 -10.16 26.94 -6.81
C VAL A 252 -8.93 26.19 -6.35
N SER A 253 -9.16 25.14 -5.56
CA SER A 253 -8.16 24.14 -5.20
C SER A 253 -8.82 22.76 -5.18
N ILE A 254 -8.02 21.73 -5.42
CA ILE A 254 -8.44 20.33 -5.55
C ILE A 254 -7.53 19.44 -4.70
N SER A 255 -8.09 18.37 -4.14
CA SER A 255 -7.33 17.32 -3.44
C SER A 255 -6.46 16.50 -4.39
N ASP A 256 -5.50 15.75 -3.84
CA ASP A 256 -4.55 14.98 -4.63
C ASP A 256 -5.26 13.85 -5.40
N ASP A 257 -6.31 13.26 -4.82
CA ASP A 257 -7.16 12.21 -5.44
C ASP A 257 -8.16 12.75 -6.50
N GLY A 258 -8.29 14.07 -6.62
CA GLY A 258 -9.22 14.71 -7.54
C GLY A 258 -10.69 14.69 -7.12
N GLN A 259 -11.03 14.13 -5.96
CA GLN A 259 -12.43 13.95 -5.54
C GLN A 259 -13.04 15.16 -4.85
N LYS A 260 -12.22 15.87 -4.07
CA LYS A 260 -12.66 17.01 -3.26
C LYS A 260 -12.15 18.30 -3.86
N MET A 261 -13.03 19.28 -3.92
CA MET A 261 -12.74 20.59 -4.51
C MET A 261 -13.30 21.70 -3.65
N VAL A 262 -12.57 22.81 -3.57
CA VAL A 262 -13.03 24.03 -2.93
C VAL A 262 -12.94 25.18 -3.91
N ALA A 263 -13.99 25.99 -3.99
CA ALA A 263 -14.04 27.18 -4.82
C ALA A 263 -14.54 28.38 -4.01
N SER A 264 -13.98 29.56 -4.24
CA SER A 264 -14.43 30.79 -3.60
C SER A 264 -15.11 31.72 -4.61
N PRO A 265 -16.30 32.29 -4.32
CA PRO A 265 -16.91 33.29 -5.19
C PRO A 265 -16.21 34.64 -5.06
N GLY A 266 -16.33 35.46 -6.12
CA GLY A 266 -15.69 36.77 -6.16
C GLY A 266 -16.41 37.88 -5.41
N SER A 267 -15.89 39.10 -5.59
CA SER A 267 -16.31 40.30 -4.86
C SER A 267 -17.79 40.62 -5.13
N GLY A 268 -18.67 40.18 -4.23
CA GLY A 268 -20.11 40.33 -4.36
C GLY A 268 -20.93 39.34 -3.52
N ASN A 269 -20.34 38.19 -3.16
CA ASN A 269 -20.94 37.23 -2.23
C ASN A 269 -20.07 37.08 -0.96
N PRO A 270 -20.38 37.81 0.12
CA PRO A 270 -19.51 37.86 1.30
C PRO A 270 -19.60 36.65 2.25
N TYR A 271 -20.39 35.61 1.91
CA TYR A 271 -20.88 34.66 2.90
C TYR A 271 -20.75 33.16 2.59
N ALA A 272 -20.19 32.74 1.45
CA ALA A 272 -20.08 31.31 1.15
C ALA A 272 -18.85 30.97 0.28
N MET A 273 -18.02 30.03 0.73
CA MET A 273 -17.18 29.21 -0.16
C MET A 273 -18.00 28.02 -0.64
N LEU A 274 -17.64 27.45 -1.78
CA LEU A 274 -18.26 26.25 -2.34
C LEU A 274 -17.33 25.06 -2.10
N TYR A 275 -17.91 23.90 -1.79
CA TYR A 275 -17.20 22.64 -1.60
C TYR A 275 -17.93 21.51 -2.30
N SER A 276 -17.16 20.66 -2.96
CA SER A 276 -17.61 19.43 -3.58
C SER A 276 -16.80 18.25 -3.07
N ASP A 277 -17.47 17.12 -2.88
CA ASP A 277 -16.92 15.81 -2.51
C ASP A 277 -17.21 14.73 -3.58
N ASP A 278 -17.75 15.12 -4.73
CA ASP A 278 -18.21 14.24 -5.80
C ASP A 278 -17.60 14.59 -7.17
N ASN A 279 -16.33 14.98 -7.16
CA ASN A 279 -15.55 15.39 -8.34
C ASN A 279 -16.17 16.63 -9.03
N GLY A 280 -16.83 17.49 -8.26
CA GLY A 280 -17.49 18.71 -8.73
C GLY A 280 -18.73 18.46 -9.57
N VAL A 281 -19.46 17.38 -9.30
CA VAL A 281 -20.82 17.17 -9.85
C VAL A 281 -21.83 18.02 -9.09
N THR A 282 -21.68 18.14 -7.77
CA THR A 282 -22.50 18.99 -6.91
C THR A 282 -21.63 19.87 -6.00
N TRP A 283 -22.20 21.03 -5.61
CA TRP A 283 -21.51 22.00 -4.75
C TRP A 283 -22.38 22.37 -3.55
N SER A 284 -21.81 22.20 -2.36
CA SER A 284 -22.34 22.64 -1.08
C SER A 284 -21.69 23.97 -0.66
N SER A 285 -22.35 24.75 0.19
CA SER A 285 -21.81 26.02 0.69
C SER A 285 -21.16 25.86 2.06
N ILE A 286 -19.88 26.20 2.17
CA ILE A 286 -19.17 26.37 3.45
C ILE A 286 -19.26 27.84 3.86
N TRP A 287 -19.75 28.09 5.07
CA TRP A 287 -19.87 29.46 5.58
C TRP A 287 -18.49 30.07 5.83
N ALA A 288 -18.16 31.11 5.06
CA ALA A 288 -16.93 31.88 5.20
C ALA A 288 -17.27 33.37 5.16
N ARG A 289 -16.50 34.20 5.86
CA ARG A 289 -16.73 35.64 5.87
C ARG A 289 -15.67 36.34 5.01
N GLY A 290 -16.13 37.22 4.13
CA GLY A 290 -15.25 38.09 3.37
C GLY A 290 -14.89 37.56 1.99
N THR A 291 -14.22 38.40 1.22
CA THR A 291 -13.66 38.03 -0.08
C THR A 291 -12.34 37.31 0.12
N MET A 292 -12.28 36.06 -0.32
CA MET A 292 -11.07 35.25 -0.19
C MET A 292 -9.99 35.74 -1.15
N SER A 293 -8.78 35.91 -0.62
CA SER A 293 -7.57 36.26 -1.36
C SER A 293 -6.81 35.01 -1.82
N ASP A 294 -6.93 33.90 -1.09
CA ASP A 294 -6.46 32.57 -1.48
C ASP A 294 -7.32 31.47 -0.84
N VAL A 295 -7.49 30.33 -1.53
CA VAL A 295 -8.13 29.13 -0.98
C VAL A 295 -7.34 27.89 -1.38
N GLN A 296 -7.10 26.99 -0.43
CA GLN A 296 -6.41 25.72 -0.66
C GLN A 296 -7.08 24.60 0.13
N ILE A 297 -7.13 23.40 -0.46
CA ILE A 297 -7.49 22.16 0.23
C ILE A 297 -6.23 21.28 0.33
N SER A 298 -6.06 20.57 1.45
CA SER A 298 -4.95 19.62 1.62
C SER A 298 -5.08 18.44 0.65
N GLY A 299 -3.97 17.75 0.40
CA GLY A 299 -3.93 16.64 -0.56
C GLY A 299 -4.88 15.49 -0.19
N ASP A 300 -5.01 15.17 1.10
CA ASP A 300 -5.95 14.21 1.67
C ASP A 300 -7.41 14.73 1.76
N GLY A 301 -7.61 16.03 1.51
CA GLY A 301 -8.87 16.75 1.66
C GLY A 301 -9.43 16.78 3.07
N SER A 302 -8.58 16.73 4.10
CA SER A 302 -8.99 16.85 5.51
C SER A 302 -9.02 18.30 6.02
N LEU A 303 -8.34 19.22 5.35
CA LEU A 303 -8.16 20.61 5.77
C LEU A 303 -8.40 21.58 4.62
N ILE A 304 -9.14 22.67 4.88
CA ILE A 304 -9.28 23.82 3.97
C ILE A 304 -8.67 25.05 4.63
N LEU A 305 -7.78 25.72 3.89
CA LEU A 305 -7.20 27.02 4.22
C LEU A 305 -7.93 28.10 3.43
N ALA A 306 -8.49 29.07 4.14
CA ALA A 306 -9.18 30.21 3.55
C ALA A 306 -8.53 31.51 4.03
N ALA A 307 -7.85 32.21 3.12
CA ALA A 307 -7.21 33.49 3.39
C ALA A 307 -8.13 34.63 2.97
N ASP A 308 -8.23 35.66 3.81
CA ASP A 308 -8.97 36.88 3.52
C ASP A 308 -8.22 38.14 3.99
N ASN A 309 -8.85 39.30 3.81
CA ASN A 309 -8.27 40.58 4.21
C ASN A 309 -8.14 40.77 5.74
N SER A 310 -8.80 39.91 6.53
CA SER A 310 -8.80 39.93 8.00
C SER A 310 -7.90 38.89 8.65
N GLY A 311 -7.43 37.88 7.90
CA GLY A 311 -6.49 36.88 8.38
C GLY A 311 -6.63 35.53 7.68
N LEU A 312 -6.16 34.47 8.36
CA LEU A 312 -6.25 33.09 7.90
C LEU A 312 -7.30 32.33 8.72
N THR A 313 -8.28 31.71 8.06
CA THR A 313 -9.23 30.81 8.68
C THR A 313 -8.99 29.37 8.24
N LEU A 314 -8.96 28.45 9.19
CA LEU A 314 -8.81 27.01 8.96
C LEU A 314 -10.14 26.29 9.19
N TYR A 315 -10.55 25.48 8.22
CA TYR A 315 -11.69 24.57 8.33
C TYR A 315 -11.19 23.14 8.29
N ARG A 316 -11.66 22.29 9.20
CA ARG A 316 -11.41 20.85 9.16
C ARG A 316 -12.66 20.11 8.73
N ALA A 317 -12.44 19.06 7.95
CA ALA A 317 -13.48 18.14 7.57
C ALA A 317 -14.13 17.57 8.84
N PRO A 318 -15.43 17.28 8.82
CA PRO A 318 -16.07 16.56 9.92
C PRO A 318 -15.30 15.25 10.16
N THR A 319 -14.75 15.07 11.36
CA THR A 319 -14.33 13.74 11.79
C THR A 319 -15.59 12.90 11.79
N THR A 320 -15.67 11.85 10.98
CA THR A 320 -16.72 10.84 11.08
C THR A 320 -16.56 10.08 12.39
N THR A 321 -16.88 10.73 13.51
CA THR A 321 -17.26 10.05 14.73
C THR A 321 -18.66 9.53 14.49
N MET A 322 -18.77 8.24 14.22
CA MET A 322 -20.05 7.54 14.26
C MET A 322 -20.59 7.61 15.70
N VAL A 323 -21.30 8.68 16.03
CA VAL A 323 -22.27 8.69 17.13
C VAL A 323 -23.57 8.19 16.52
N THR A 324 -23.83 6.89 16.67
CA THR A 324 -25.11 6.28 16.33
C THR A 324 -26.19 6.74 17.32
N THR A 325 -26.79 7.90 17.09
CA THR A 325 -28.15 8.15 17.58
C THR A 325 -29.13 7.76 16.51
N THR A 326 -29.80 6.64 16.73
CA THR A 326 -30.93 6.17 15.97
C THR A 326 -32.06 7.19 16.00
N SER A 327 -32.37 7.78 14.85
CA SER A 327 -33.72 8.27 14.60
C SER A 327 -34.11 8.00 13.15
N THR A 328 -35.05 7.09 13.02
CA THR A 328 -35.71 6.64 11.80
C THR A 328 -36.61 7.75 11.28
N THR A 329 -36.43 8.17 10.03
CA THR A 329 -37.58 8.58 9.19
C THR A 329 -37.27 8.26 7.73
N ALA A 330 -38.16 7.46 7.16
CA ALA A 330 -38.13 6.97 5.80
C ALA A 330 -38.52 8.07 4.80
N ALA A 331 -37.83 8.09 3.66
CA ALA A 331 -38.38 8.62 2.42
C ALA A 331 -37.82 7.78 1.25
N THR A 332 -38.66 6.86 0.78
CA THR A 332 -38.70 6.36 -0.59
C THR A 332 -38.78 7.57 -1.55
N THR A 333 -38.14 7.66 -2.71
CA THR A 333 -38.37 6.87 -3.93
C THR A 333 -37.50 7.53 -5.03
N ALA A 334 -36.76 6.78 -5.85
CA ALA A 334 -36.53 7.10 -7.27
C ALA A 334 -35.78 5.97 -7.99
N THR A 335 -36.55 5.29 -8.82
CA THR A 335 -36.25 4.39 -9.94
C THR A 335 -34.94 4.64 -10.70
N ALA A 336 -34.17 3.56 -10.85
CA ALA A 336 -33.05 3.42 -11.78
C ALA A 336 -33.54 3.23 -13.23
N THR A 337 -32.90 3.93 -14.16
CA THR A 337 -32.88 3.57 -15.59
C THR A 337 -31.50 3.03 -15.93
N THR A 338 -31.49 1.79 -16.38
CA THR A 338 -30.38 1.01 -16.88
C THR A 338 -29.74 1.64 -18.12
N ALA A 339 -28.41 1.76 -18.12
CA ALA A 339 -27.61 1.95 -19.32
C ALA A 339 -26.53 0.86 -19.37
N THR A 340 -26.83 -0.15 -20.18
CA THR A 340 -25.94 -1.21 -20.63
C THR A 340 -24.93 -0.62 -21.62
N ALA A 341 -23.62 -0.80 -21.39
CA ALA A 341 -22.61 -0.64 -22.43
C ALA A 341 -21.35 -1.47 -22.11
N THR A 342 -21.35 -2.68 -22.69
CA THR A 342 -20.23 -3.34 -23.38
C THR A 342 -18.85 -3.39 -22.71
N THR A 343 -18.59 -4.54 -22.10
CA THR A 343 -17.28 -5.15 -21.84
C THR A 343 -16.44 -5.24 -23.13
N ALA A 344 -15.26 -4.62 -23.13
CA ALA A 344 -14.20 -4.94 -24.08
C ALA A 344 -13.25 -5.96 -23.44
N THR A 345 -13.37 -7.21 -23.86
CA THR A 345 -12.39 -8.29 -23.66
C THR A 345 -11.07 -7.93 -24.32
N VAL A 346 -9.99 -7.81 -23.55
CA VAL A 346 -8.62 -7.86 -24.06
C VAL A 346 -8.10 -9.27 -23.86
N THR A 347 -8.03 -9.99 -24.97
CA THR A 347 -7.48 -11.34 -25.10
C THR A 347 -5.96 -11.29 -25.02
N THR A 348 -5.38 -12.17 -24.21
CA THR A 348 -3.95 -12.48 -24.17
C THR A 348 -3.53 -13.20 -25.45
N THR A 349 -2.44 -12.76 -26.07
CA THR A 349 -1.70 -13.55 -27.08
C THR A 349 -0.22 -13.50 -26.80
N THR A 350 0.34 -14.69 -26.61
CA THR A 350 1.75 -15.02 -26.44
C THR A 350 2.54 -14.91 -27.75
N THR A 351 3.84 -14.68 -27.59
CA THR A 351 4.95 -14.99 -28.50
C THR A 351 5.00 -14.34 -29.90
N ALA A 352 5.96 -13.41 -30.05
CA ALA A 352 6.72 -13.27 -31.29
C ALA A 352 8.18 -12.90 -30.98
N THR A 353 9.04 -13.87 -31.25
CA THR A 353 10.49 -13.81 -31.34
C THR A 353 10.92 -12.80 -32.41
N ALA A 354 11.83 -11.88 -32.06
CA ALA A 354 12.61 -11.13 -33.05
C ALA A 354 14.10 -11.16 -32.66
N THR A 355 14.82 -11.97 -33.41
CA THR A 355 16.26 -12.12 -33.48
C THR A 355 16.93 -10.85 -34.03
N ALA A 356 17.85 -10.27 -33.28
CA ALA A 356 18.92 -9.44 -33.82
C ALA A 356 20.26 -10.05 -33.41
N THR A 357 20.99 -10.49 -34.41
CA THR A 357 22.24 -11.24 -34.38
C THR A 357 23.40 -10.43 -33.80
N ALA A 358 23.97 -10.91 -32.69
CA ALA A 358 25.30 -10.55 -32.23
C ALA A 358 26.35 -11.28 -33.08
N THR A 359 27.23 -10.54 -33.74
CA THR A 359 28.48 -11.09 -34.27
C THR A 359 29.57 -10.90 -33.22
N THR A 360 29.99 -12.05 -32.72
CA THR A 360 31.16 -12.36 -31.91
C THR A 360 32.43 -11.62 -32.34
N ASP A 361 33.14 -11.07 -31.36
CA ASP A 361 34.58 -11.33 -31.26
C ASP A 361 34.95 -11.60 -29.79
N PRO A 362 35.82 -12.60 -29.54
CA PRO A 362 36.09 -13.13 -28.21
C PRO A 362 37.03 -12.21 -27.43
N ILE A 363 36.65 -11.90 -26.19
CA ILE A 363 37.53 -11.27 -25.22
C ILE A 363 38.70 -12.23 -24.97
N VAL A 364 39.87 -11.81 -25.44
CA VAL A 364 41.16 -12.47 -25.22
C VAL A 364 41.49 -12.38 -23.74
N TRP A 365 41.72 -13.55 -23.17
CA TRP A 365 42.27 -13.77 -21.84
C TRP A 365 43.65 -13.10 -21.74
N PHE A 366 43.81 -12.12 -20.84
CA PHE A 366 45.15 -11.65 -20.48
C PHE A 366 45.79 -12.63 -19.50
N PRO A 367 47.08 -12.93 -19.68
CA PRO A 367 47.78 -13.94 -18.90
C PRO A 367 48.05 -13.45 -17.48
N THR A 368 48.09 -14.41 -16.56
CA THR A 368 48.74 -14.31 -15.27
C THR A 368 50.22 -13.98 -15.43
N THR A 369 50.65 -12.87 -14.86
CA THR A 369 52.02 -12.70 -14.36
C THR A 369 51.99 -12.04 -12.98
N PRO A 370 52.58 -12.66 -11.94
CA PRO A 370 52.80 -12.02 -10.66
C PRO A 370 54.11 -11.21 -10.73
N VAL A 371 54.05 -9.88 -10.71
CA VAL A 371 55.24 -9.02 -10.54
C VAL A 371 54.86 -7.74 -9.80
N GLY A 372 55.42 -7.59 -8.60
CA GLY A 372 55.82 -6.30 -8.01
C GLY A 372 54.71 -5.40 -7.45
N GLY A 373 54.58 -5.36 -6.12
CA GLY A 373 53.93 -4.25 -5.46
C GLY A 373 54.67 -2.94 -5.73
N ALA A 374 53.95 -1.92 -6.21
CA ALA A 374 54.37 -0.53 -6.06
C ALA A 374 53.69 -0.02 -4.79
N VAL A 375 54.47 0.09 -3.71
CA VAL A 375 54.05 0.72 -2.46
C VAL A 375 54.20 2.23 -2.66
N TYR A 376 53.11 2.91 -3.03
CA TYR A 376 53.06 4.38 -3.02
C TYR A 376 53.14 4.89 -1.57
N SER A 377 53.80 6.02 -1.36
CA SER A 377 53.83 6.69 -0.06
C SER A 377 53.51 8.17 -0.22
N SER A 378 52.63 8.71 0.63
CA SER A 378 52.31 10.13 0.64
C SER A 378 53.16 10.87 1.66
N LEU A 379 53.59 12.08 1.28
CA LEU A 379 54.33 12.99 2.13
C LEU A 379 53.48 14.23 2.39
N GLU A 380 53.10 14.44 3.63
CA GLU A 380 52.38 15.64 4.06
C GLU A 380 53.39 16.72 4.49
N VAL A 381 53.21 17.92 3.96
CA VAL A 381 54.01 19.10 4.29
C VAL A 381 53.06 20.16 4.85
N SER A 382 53.10 20.33 6.17
CA SER A 382 52.30 21.33 6.88
C SER A 382 53.06 22.65 6.94
N MET A 383 52.43 23.73 6.50
CA MET A 383 52.97 25.08 6.50
C MET A 383 52.07 26.02 7.28
N ASP A 384 52.60 26.60 8.36
CA ASP A 384 51.89 27.63 9.12
C ASP A 384 52.04 28.98 8.41
N MET A 385 50.94 29.69 8.21
CA MET A 385 50.87 30.89 7.38
C MET A 385 50.26 32.06 8.15
N ALA A 386 50.89 33.22 8.02
CA ALA A 386 50.31 34.51 8.40
C ALA A 386 49.71 35.16 7.15
N VAL A 387 48.39 35.38 7.17
CA VAL A 387 47.62 35.95 6.06
C VAL A 387 46.76 37.10 6.58
N ASP A 388 46.74 38.22 5.85
CA ASP A 388 45.97 39.41 6.22
C ASP A 388 44.47 39.30 5.89
N ASP A 389 44.10 38.44 4.94
CA ASP A 389 42.71 38.14 4.57
C ASP A 389 42.46 36.62 4.50
N PRO A 390 41.63 36.04 5.38
CA PRO A 390 41.33 34.60 5.39
C PRO A 390 40.41 34.15 4.25
N SER A 391 39.93 35.05 3.38
CA SER A 391 39.11 34.70 2.21
C SER A 391 39.85 33.88 1.15
N ILE A 392 41.18 33.78 1.27
CA ILE A 392 42.07 33.02 0.37
C ILE A 392 41.67 31.54 0.21
N ILE A 393 41.04 30.95 1.22
CA ILE A 393 40.68 29.52 1.28
C ILE A 393 39.51 29.18 0.33
N ASN A 394 38.69 30.16 -0.03
CA ASN A 394 37.49 29.95 -0.86
C ASN A 394 37.73 30.27 -2.35
N ASN A 395 38.97 30.57 -2.74
CA ASN A 395 39.29 31.00 -4.09
C ASN A 395 40.15 29.96 -4.82
N SER A 396 39.51 29.16 -5.69
CA SER A 396 40.16 28.05 -6.40
C SER A 396 41.35 28.51 -7.25
N THR A 397 41.31 29.71 -7.84
CA THR A 397 42.43 30.20 -8.64
C THR A 397 43.67 30.52 -7.78
N VAL A 398 43.46 30.86 -6.51
CA VAL A 398 44.55 31.12 -5.57
C VAL A 398 45.10 29.81 -5.01
N THR A 399 44.25 28.81 -4.77
CA THR A 399 44.70 27.49 -4.33
C THR A 399 45.53 26.79 -5.41
N ASP A 400 45.13 26.87 -6.68
CA ASP A 400 45.88 26.31 -7.81
C ASP A 400 47.26 26.97 -7.94
N ALA A 401 47.32 28.30 -7.82
CA ALA A 401 48.59 29.02 -7.83
C ALA A 401 49.49 28.71 -6.61
N MET A 402 48.91 28.36 -5.45
CA MET A 402 49.67 27.89 -4.29
C MET A 402 50.24 26.49 -4.51
N ILE A 403 49.50 25.61 -5.20
CA ILE A 403 49.97 24.29 -5.62
C ILE A 403 51.12 24.42 -6.62
N ASP A 404 50.96 25.24 -7.66
CA ASP A 404 52.00 25.50 -8.66
C ASP A 404 53.27 26.07 -8.02
N GLY A 405 53.12 27.08 -7.15
CA GLY A 405 54.25 27.69 -6.44
C GLY A 405 54.95 26.75 -5.46
N PHE A 406 54.22 25.78 -4.88
CA PHE A 406 54.80 24.74 -4.05
C PHE A 406 55.52 23.67 -4.88
N ALA A 407 54.89 23.21 -5.97
CA ALA A 407 55.41 22.23 -6.91
C ALA A 407 56.75 22.71 -7.51
N ASP A 408 56.82 23.99 -7.91
CA ASP A 408 58.03 24.63 -8.45
C ASP A 408 59.19 24.67 -7.45
N VAL A 409 58.93 25.04 -6.18
CA VAL A 409 59.98 25.12 -5.15
C VAL A 409 60.48 23.75 -4.73
N MET A 410 59.58 22.80 -4.64
CA MET A 410 59.90 21.44 -4.18
C MET A 410 60.32 20.52 -5.33
N ALA A 411 60.27 21.02 -6.57
CA ALA A 411 60.56 20.26 -7.80
C ALA A 411 59.77 18.95 -7.84
N VAL A 412 58.45 19.05 -7.68
CA VAL A 412 57.49 17.96 -7.80
C VAL A 412 56.49 18.32 -8.89
N ASP A 413 55.88 17.32 -9.54
CA ASP A 413 54.81 17.57 -10.49
C ASP A 413 53.59 18.17 -9.77
N ALA A 414 52.99 19.20 -10.34
CA ALA A 414 51.81 19.86 -9.76
C ALA A 414 50.59 18.91 -9.75
N ASP A 415 50.53 17.98 -10.71
CA ASP A 415 49.46 16.99 -10.81
C ASP A 415 49.48 15.96 -9.65
N ASP A 416 50.61 15.83 -8.94
CA ASP A 416 50.81 14.88 -7.83
C ASP A 416 50.65 15.53 -6.43
N VAL A 417 50.21 16.80 -6.37
CA VAL A 417 50.10 17.59 -5.14
C VAL A 417 48.66 18.00 -4.87
N THR A 418 48.17 17.71 -3.67
CA THR A 418 46.89 18.23 -3.15
C THR A 418 47.10 19.21 -2.00
N LEU A 419 46.17 20.15 -1.80
CA LEU A 419 46.28 21.22 -0.81
C LEU A 419 45.00 21.33 0.04
N ASP A 420 45.15 21.19 1.36
CA ASP A 420 44.10 21.41 2.35
C ASP A 420 44.45 22.54 3.33
N PHE A 421 43.44 23.16 3.95
CA PHE A 421 43.62 24.24 4.92
C PHE A 421 42.98 23.92 6.28
N ILE A 422 43.74 24.11 7.36
CA ILE A 422 43.26 24.09 8.73
C ILE A 422 43.27 25.52 9.29
N VAL A 423 42.11 26.02 9.72
CA VAL A 423 41.96 27.36 10.30
C VAL A 423 41.80 27.27 11.81
N ASN A 424 42.78 27.78 12.55
CA ASN A 424 42.73 27.86 14.01
C ASN A 424 42.41 29.29 14.45
N ARG A 425 41.20 29.53 14.99
CA ARG A 425 40.80 30.83 15.55
C ARG A 425 40.96 30.83 17.07
N ARG A 426 41.83 31.68 17.62
CA ARG A 426 41.96 31.90 19.07
C ARG A 426 41.62 33.34 19.44
N LEU A 427 40.83 33.52 20.50
CA LEU A 427 40.66 34.82 21.15
C LEU A 427 41.85 35.06 22.09
N SER A 428 42.62 36.12 21.86
CA SER A 428 43.65 36.54 22.82
C SER A 428 43.03 37.17 24.07
N SER A 429 43.79 37.23 25.16
CA SER A 429 43.39 37.85 26.45
C SER A 429 42.98 39.33 26.32
N THR A 430 43.28 39.97 25.19
CA THR A 430 42.89 41.35 24.86
C THR A 430 41.60 41.44 24.01
N ARG A 431 40.86 40.34 23.84
CA ARG A 431 39.67 40.23 22.96
C ARG A 431 39.92 40.60 21.49
N LYS A 432 41.14 40.36 20.99
CA LYS A 432 41.41 40.32 19.55
C LYS A 432 41.40 38.87 19.07
N LEU A 433 40.64 38.59 18.02
CA LEU A 433 40.67 37.32 17.28
C LEU A 433 42.03 37.23 16.56
N SER A 434 42.82 36.19 16.83
CA SER A 434 43.94 35.81 15.96
C SER A 434 43.59 34.51 15.25
N SER A 435 43.54 34.55 13.92
CA SER A 435 43.42 33.38 13.04
C SER A 435 44.80 32.97 12.58
N THR A 436 45.22 31.75 12.91
CA THR A 436 46.40 31.10 12.33
C THR A 436 45.94 30.11 11.28
N LEU A 437 46.45 30.23 10.06
CA LEU A 437 46.14 29.34 8.94
C LEU A 437 47.27 28.33 8.77
N THR A 438 46.95 27.05 8.67
CA THR A 438 47.93 26.00 8.35
C THR A 438 47.52 25.36 7.03
N ALA A 439 48.38 25.46 6.01
CA ALA A 439 48.22 24.78 4.72
C ALA A 439 48.90 23.41 4.79
N ILE A 440 48.24 22.35 4.34
CA ILE A 440 48.78 20.99 4.29
C ILE A 440 48.87 20.59 2.82
N PHE A 441 50.08 20.43 2.33
CA PHE A 441 50.35 19.93 0.98
C PHE A 441 50.63 18.44 1.05
N THR A 442 49.85 17.62 0.36
CA THR A 442 50.05 16.17 0.31
C THR A 442 50.61 15.80 -1.05
N VAL A 443 51.76 15.10 -1.05
CA VAL A 443 52.48 14.75 -2.26
C VAL A 443 52.52 13.24 -2.42
N VAL A 444 52.03 12.72 -3.55
CA VAL A 444 52.06 11.29 -3.87
C VAL A 444 53.40 10.92 -4.48
N MET A 445 54.04 9.85 -3.99
CA MET A 445 55.35 9.39 -4.48
C MET A 445 55.28 7.92 -4.92
N GLU A 446 56.04 7.60 -5.97
CA GLU A 446 56.11 6.26 -6.57
C GLU A 446 56.72 5.19 -5.65
N SER A 447 57.51 5.58 -4.63
CA SER A 447 58.04 4.65 -3.62
C SER A 447 58.36 5.30 -2.27
N VAL A 448 58.41 4.46 -1.23
CA VAL A 448 58.82 4.85 0.13
C VAL A 448 60.25 5.40 0.16
N GLU A 449 61.18 4.85 -0.63
CA GLU A 449 62.55 5.39 -0.70
C GLU A 449 62.58 6.78 -1.34
N ALA A 450 61.80 7.01 -2.40
CA ALA A 450 61.67 8.31 -3.06
C ALA A 450 61.06 9.36 -2.10
N ALA A 451 60.07 8.97 -1.29
CA ALA A 451 59.50 9.87 -0.28
C ALA A 451 60.48 10.21 0.85
N ILE A 452 61.36 9.28 1.25
CA ILE A 452 62.40 9.56 2.26
C ILE A 452 63.43 10.55 1.73
N GLU A 453 63.91 10.33 0.51
CA GLU A 453 64.87 11.23 -0.14
C GLU A 453 64.27 12.63 -0.32
N LYS A 454 63.01 12.69 -0.76
CA LYS A 454 62.30 13.95 -0.97
C LYS A 454 61.91 14.66 0.32
N GLN A 455 61.57 13.94 1.40
CA GLN A 455 61.31 14.52 2.72
C GLN A 455 62.52 15.33 3.21
N VAL A 456 63.72 14.75 3.13
CA VAL A 456 64.96 15.43 3.51
C VAL A 456 65.21 16.63 2.60
N ALA A 457 64.98 16.52 1.29
CA ALA A 457 65.12 17.63 0.36
C ALA A 457 64.18 18.80 0.70
N ILE A 458 62.91 18.53 0.99
CA ILE A 458 61.90 19.55 1.36
C ILE A 458 62.25 20.24 2.67
N GLU A 459 62.75 19.52 3.67
CA GLU A 459 63.18 20.10 4.96
C GLU A 459 64.41 21.02 4.82
N THR A 460 65.28 20.79 3.82
CA THR A 460 66.47 21.63 3.59
C THR A 460 66.18 22.95 2.86
N VAL A 461 65.02 23.08 2.19
CA VAL A 461 64.63 24.35 1.54
C VAL A 461 64.28 25.39 2.61
N SER A 462 64.85 26.59 2.52
CA SER A 462 64.60 27.64 3.52
C SER A 462 63.15 28.17 3.45
N LEU A 463 62.62 28.57 4.61
CA LEU A 463 61.30 29.20 4.72
C LEU A 463 61.17 30.46 3.86
N GLN A 464 62.28 31.20 3.70
CA GLN A 464 62.34 32.40 2.86
C GLN A 464 62.10 32.08 1.38
N LYS A 465 62.79 31.06 0.83
CA LYS A 465 62.59 30.62 -0.56
C LYS A 465 61.18 30.09 -0.81
N THR A 466 60.64 29.36 0.18
CA THR A 466 59.27 28.82 0.13
C THR A 466 58.23 29.95 0.12
N THR A 467 58.44 30.98 0.95
CA THR A 467 57.57 32.16 1.00
C THR A 467 57.64 32.98 -0.28
N GLU A 468 58.84 33.20 -0.83
CA GLU A 468 59.03 33.98 -2.05
C GLU A 468 58.31 33.37 -3.25
N ALA A 469 58.37 32.06 -3.44
CA ALA A 469 57.70 31.43 -4.59
C ALA A 469 56.17 31.37 -4.45
N ILE A 470 55.66 30.95 -3.29
CA ILE A 470 54.21 30.85 -3.06
C ILE A 470 53.58 32.25 -3.13
N SER A 471 54.22 33.28 -2.55
CA SER A 471 53.71 34.65 -2.64
C SER A 471 53.80 35.23 -4.07
N THR A 472 54.82 34.87 -4.85
CA THR A 472 54.94 35.29 -6.25
C THR A 472 53.88 34.63 -7.13
N ALA A 473 53.64 33.33 -6.96
CA ALA A 473 52.61 32.60 -7.68
C ALA A 473 51.21 33.13 -7.34
N VAL A 474 50.92 33.36 -6.06
CA VAL A 474 49.65 33.95 -5.62
C VAL A 474 49.48 35.39 -6.11
N ALA A 475 50.53 36.22 -6.11
CA ALA A 475 50.45 37.58 -6.63
C ALA A 475 50.12 37.64 -8.14
N SER A 476 50.51 36.62 -8.91
CA SER A 476 50.21 36.53 -10.34
C SER A 476 48.71 36.37 -10.65
N THR A 477 47.92 35.92 -9.67
CA THR A 477 46.46 35.76 -9.78
C THR A 477 45.67 37.06 -9.52
N GLY A 478 46.36 38.15 -9.17
CA GLY A 478 45.75 39.43 -8.81
C GLY A 478 45.35 39.57 -7.34
N PHE A 479 45.74 38.63 -6.48
CA PHE A 479 45.54 38.71 -5.04
C PHE A 479 46.48 39.77 -4.41
N THR A 480 45.92 40.70 -3.62
CA THR A 480 46.65 41.84 -3.04
C THR A 480 46.99 41.70 -1.55
N GLY A 481 46.68 40.56 -0.94
CA GLY A 481 46.96 40.30 0.48
C GLY A 481 48.40 39.82 0.72
N THR A 482 48.94 40.08 1.92
CA THR A 482 50.28 39.63 2.31
C THR A 482 50.22 38.19 2.81
N LEU A 483 51.16 37.35 2.36
CA LEU A 483 51.24 35.93 2.68
C LEU A 483 52.67 35.57 3.08
N VAL A 484 52.85 35.11 4.32
CA VAL A 484 54.16 34.74 4.87
C VAL A 484 54.10 33.35 5.50
N VAL A 485 55.02 32.45 5.10
CA VAL A 485 55.14 31.12 5.71
C VAL A 485 55.96 31.25 7.00
N THR A 486 55.32 31.00 8.13
CA THR A 486 55.86 31.13 9.49
C THR A 486 56.40 29.83 10.09
N GLY A 487 56.05 28.69 9.51
CA GLY A 487 56.51 27.37 9.95
C GLY A 487 56.37 26.33 8.84
N LYS A 488 57.21 25.28 8.87
CA LYS A 488 57.15 24.14 7.95
C LYS A 488 57.53 22.86 8.70
N SER A 489 56.68 21.84 8.62
CA SER A 489 56.94 20.49 9.13
C SER A 489 56.54 19.44 8.10
N THR A 490 57.17 18.28 8.12
CA THR A 490 56.85 17.17 7.22
C THR A 490 56.49 15.91 7.99
N ALA A 491 55.50 15.17 7.53
CA ALA A 491 55.07 13.89 8.10
C ALA A 491 54.89 12.86 6.99
N ARG A 492 55.39 11.63 7.22
CA ARG A 492 55.17 10.49 6.32
C ARG A 492 53.93 9.74 6.75
N VAL A 493 53.00 9.53 5.82
CA VAL A 493 51.79 8.75 6.04
C VAL A 493 51.91 7.44 5.24
N ALA A 494 51.76 6.30 5.91
CA ALA A 494 51.68 5.02 5.22
C ALA A 494 50.36 4.98 4.45
N ALA A 495 50.38 4.59 3.17
CA ALA A 495 49.19 4.60 2.33
C ALA A 495 48.03 3.85 3.00
N PRO A 496 46.86 4.49 3.22
CA PRO A 496 45.65 3.75 3.57
C PRO A 496 45.32 2.81 2.41
N THR A 497 44.82 1.61 2.73
CA THR A 497 44.29 0.76 1.65
C THR A 497 43.12 1.49 1.00
N ARG A 498 43.00 1.42 -0.33
CA ARG A 498 41.90 2.03 -1.12
C ARG A 498 40.49 1.67 -0.61
N GLU A 499 40.41 0.68 0.27
CA GLU A 499 39.21 0.15 0.92
C GLU A 499 38.81 0.94 2.19
N ASP A 500 39.79 1.48 2.94
CA ASP A 500 39.53 2.33 4.11
C ASP A 500 39.08 3.74 3.68
N GLU A 501 39.60 4.27 2.57
CA GLU A 501 39.14 5.55 2.00
C GLU A 501 37.68 5.49 1.55
N VAL A 502 37.25 4.41 0.89
CA VAL A 502 35.84 4.28 0.44
C VAL A 502 34.90 4.08 1.64
N LEU A 503 35.34 3.37 2.68
CA LEU A 503 34.57 3.19 3.91
C LEU A 503 34.48 4.46 4.74
N ASP A 504 35.57 5.23 4.83
CA ASP A 504 35.61 6.53 5.49
C ASP A 504 34.81 7.58 4.70
N GLU A 505 34.84 7.53 3.36
CA GLU A 505 34.02 8.38 2.50
C GLU A 505 32.52 8.04 2.67
N LEU A 506 32.14 6.76 2.69
CA LEU A 506 30.75 6.33 2.96
C LEU A 506 30.29 6.63 4.40
N GLN A 507 31.17 6.56 5.39
CA GLN A 507 30.88 6.97 6.78
C GLN A 507 30.80 8.50 6.93
N SER A 508 31.61 9.26 6.17
CA SER A 508 31.52 10.72 6.11
C SER A 508 30.19 11.16 5.47
N LEU A 509 29.74 10.42 4.45
CA LEU A 509 28.42 10.58 3.84
C LEU A 509 27.31 10.24 4.83
N GLU A 510 27.50 9.24 5.71
CA GLU A 510 26.57 8.90 6.80
C GLU A 510 26.38 10.05 7.81
N GLN A 511 27.45 10.80 8.09
CA GLN A 511 27.44 11.97 8.97
C GLN A 511 26.80 13.21 8.33
N GLN A 512 26.76 13.31 6.99
CA GLN A 512 26.07 14.39 6.29
C GLN A 512 24.55 14.13 6.24
N ARG A 513 23.77 15.04 6.85
CA ARG A 513 22.33 14.90 7.16
C ARG A 513 21.44 14.47 5.98
N ARG A 514 20.53 13.51 6.27
CA ARG A 514 19.20 13.10 5.71
C ARG A 514 18.80 13.35 4.23
N GLY A 515 19.32 14.35 3.52
CA GLY A 515 18.99 14.67 2.12
C GLY A 515 20.04 14.24 1.09
N THR A 516 21.31 14.14 1.47
CA THR A 516 22.43 13.78 0.58
C THR A 516 22.34 12.36 0.04
N PHE A 517 21.91 11.39 0.85
CA PHE A 517 21.79 9.99 0.40
C PHE A 517 20.78 9.78 -0.73
N ARG A 518 19.65 10.50 -0.72
CA ARG A 518 18.64 10.39 -1.79
C ARG A 518 19.19 10.85 -3.14
N ARG A 519 20.03 11.88 -3.11
CA ARG A 519 20.70 12.46 -4.27
C ARG A 519 21.83 11.57 -4.76
N LEU A 520 22.65 11.05 -3.85
CA LEU A 520 23.77 10.17 -4.15
C LEU A 520 23.31 8.80 -4.69
N GLU A 521 22.22 8.24 -4.17
CA GLU A 521 21.64 7.01 -4.73
C GLU A 521 21.13 7.24 -6.16
N SER A 522 20.41 8.34 -6.42
CA SER A 522 19.88 8.64 -7.76
C SER A 522 20.95 9.02 -8.78
N GLU A 523 22.04 9.64 -8.34
CA GLU A 523 23.10 10.15 -9.23
C GLU A 523 24.27 9.15 -9.41
N PHE A 524 24.58 8.29 -8.43
CA PHE A 524 25.83 7.53 -8.41
C PHE A 524 25.72 6.02 -8.16
N ASP A 525 24.50 5.49 -8.02
CA ASP A 525 24.21 4.07 -7.72
C ASP A 525 25.06 3.53 -6.56
N VAL A 526 25.04 4.25 -5.44
CA VAL A 526 25.80 3.90 -4.24
C VAL A 526 25.45 2.50 -3.74
N VAL A 527 24.17 2.13 -3.81
CA VAL A 527 23.71 0.78 -3.43
C VAL A 527 24.29 -0.27 -4.37
N GLY A 528 24.23 -0.08 -5.70
CA GLY A 528 24.85 -1.02 -6.64
C GLY A 528 26.36 -1.18 -6.45
N LYS A 529 27.08 -0.11 -6.11
CA LYS A 529 28.51 -0.17 -5.78
C LYS A 529 28.77 -0.93 -4.49
N VAL A 530 28.02 -0.64 -3.43
CA VAL A 530 28.12 -1.36 -2.14
C VAL A 530 27.78 -2.84 -2.30
N LEU A 531 26.85 -3.18 -3.20
CA LEU A 531 26.50 -4.56 -3.54
C LEU A 531 27.56 -5.25 -4.41
N SER A 532 28.21 -4.54 -5.33
CA SER A 532 29.36 -5.07 -6.07
C SER A 532 30.53 -5.39 -5.15
N LEU A 533 30.73 -4.54 -4.14
CA LEU A 533 31.72 -4.73 -3.08
C LEU A 533 31.33 -5.94 -2.20
N TRP A 534 30.05 -6.06 -1.85
CA TRP A 534 29.51 -7.24 -1.16
C TRP A 534 29.78 -8.53 -1.93
N ALA A 535 29.41 -8.59 -3.21
CA ALA A 535 29.59 -9.77 -4.05
C ALA A 535 31.08 -10.14 -4.23
N PHE A 536 31.95 -9.14 -4.38
CA PHE A 536 33.39 -9.32 -4.49
C PHE A 536 33.99 -9.94 -3.23
N HIS A 537 33.72 -9.36 -2.05
CA HIS A 537 34.26 -9.88 -0.80
C HIS A 537 33.61 -11.19 -0.37
N GLN A 538 32.32 -11.41 -0.69
CA GLN A 538 31.65 -12.69 -0.48
C GLN A 538 32.35 -13.80 -1.28
N ARG A 539 32.68 -13.53 -2.55
CA ARG A 539 33.42 -14.48 -3.39
C ARG A 539 34.82 -14.76 -2.86
N GLN A 540 35.55 -13.74 -2.40
CA GLN A 540 36.86 -13.94 -1.80
C GLN A 540 36.80 -14.76 -0.51
N THR A 541 35.79 -14.57 0.35
CA THR A 541 35.63 -15.39 1.57
C THR A 541 35.31 -16.85 1.25
N LEU A 542 34.63 -17.11 0.13
CA LEU A 542 34.31 -18.46 -0.36
C LEU A 542 35.53 -19.17 -0.98
N GLU A 543 36.40 -18.41 -1.64
CA GLU A 543 37.60 -18.93 -2.30
C GLU A 543 38.80 -19.11 -1.34
N ASP A 544 38.73 -18.58 -0.11
CA ASP A 544 39.79 -18.68 0.91
C ASP A 544 39.77 -20.02 1.66
N ALA A 545 40.94 -20.59 1.91
CA ALA A 545 41.12 -21.88 2.58
C ALA A 545 40.72 -21.85 4.08
N ASN A 546 40.69 -20.67 4.71
CA ASN A 546 40.23 -20.47 6.10
C ASN A 546 39.24 -19.29 6.20
N PRO A 547 37.94 -19.51 5.92
CA PRO A 547 36.95 -18.44 5.83
C PRO A 547 36.82 -17.56 7.08
N GLY A 548 37.01 -18.14 8.27
CA GLY A 548 36.87 -17.43 9.55
C GLY A 548 37.99 -16.43 9.89
N GLN A 549 39.12 -16.44 9.17
CA GLN A 549 40.25 -15.52 9.39
C GLN A 549 40.52 -14.59 8.19
N CYS A 550 39.65 -14.61 7.18
CA CYS A 550 39.78 -13.80 5.99
C CYS A 550 39.52 -12.31 6.31
N GLY A 551 40.42 -11.41 5.88
CA GLY A 551 40.26 -9.97 6.06
C GLY A 551 38.96 -9.42 5.46
N SER A 552 38.49 -10.04 4.36
CA SER A 552 37.23 -9.73 3.66
C SER A 552 35.98 -9.94 4.52
N LEU A 553 36.05 -10.76 5.57
CA LEU A 553 34.95 -10.94 6.52
C LEU A 553 34.70 -9.68 7.37
N SER A 554 35.75 -8.94 7.72
CA SER A 554 35.62 -7.66 8.43
C SER A 554 35.00 -6.57 7.55
N VAL A 555 35.29 -6.60 6.24
CA VAL A 555 34.71 -5.68 5.25
C VAL A 555 33.24 -5.98 5.03
N LEU A 556 32.86 -7.25 4.86
CA LEU A 556 31.45 -7.66 4.77
C LEU A 556 30.64 -7.22 5.99
N ARG A 557 31.20 -7.28 7.21
CA ARG A 557 30.54 -6.79 8.43
C ARG A 557 30.27 -5.28 8.37
N LYS A 558 31.24 -4.48 7.95
CA LYS A 558 31.06 -3.02 7.81
C LYS A 558 30.07 -2.68 6.69
N VAL A 559 30.10 -3.43 5.58
CA VAL A 559 29.17 -3.26 4.45
C VAL A 559 27.72 -3.61 4.85
N ALA A 560 27.51 -4.69 5.61
CA ALA A 560 26.18 -5.04 6.12
C ALA A 560 25.58 -3.93 7.01
N ALA A 561 26.40 -3.36 7.91
CA ALA A 561 25.97 -2.26 8.77
C ALA A 561 25.59 -1.01 7.98
N LEU A 562 26.37 -0.69 6.94
CA LEU A 562 26.07 0.40 6.00
C LEU A 562 24.77 0.13 5.22
N LEU A 563 24.57 -1.09 4.70
CA LEU A 563 23.32 -1.44 4.00
C LEU A 563 22.10 -1.31 4.92
N GLN A 564 22.20 -1.72 6.18
CA GLN A 564 21.12 -1.53 7.15
C GLN A 564 20.80 -0.05 7.40
N SER A 565 21.83 0.79 7.59
CA SER A 565 21.64 2.22 7.82
C SER A 565 21.10 2.94 6.58
N LEU A 566 21.47 2.47 5.38
CA LEU A 566 20.95 2.92 4.10
C LEU A 566 19.47 2.54 3.93
N PHE A 567 19.12 1.27 4.15
CA PHE A 567 17.73 0.80 4.01
C PHE A 567 16.77 1.51 4.96
N LEU A 568 17.21 1.86 6.18
CA LEU A 568 16.42 2.68 7.12
C LEU A 568 16.12 4.09 6.61
N LYS A 569 16.91 4.62 5.68
CA LYS A 569 16.78 5.97 5.12
C LYS A 569 16.02 6.00 3.78
N LEU A 570 15.75 4.83 3.18
CA LEU A 570 15.02 4.71 1.91
C LEU A 570 13.50 4.80 2.10
N PRO A 571 12.76 5.33 1.11
CA PRO A 571 11.30 5.24 1.13
C PRO A 571 10.85 3.76 0.94
N PRO A 572 9.72 3.35 1.54
CA PRO A 572 9.25 1.96 1.50
C PRO A 572 9.14 1.38 0.09
N GLN A 573 8.69 2.19 -0.87
CA GLN A 573 8.53 1.80 -2.27
C GLN A 573 9.85 1.44 -2.95
N ARG A 574 10.94 2.17 -2.65
CA ARG A 574 12.27 1.85 -3.19
C ARG A 574 12.86 0.64 -2.50
N LEU A 575 12.67 0.49 -1.19
CA LEU A 575 13.09 -0.69 -0.46
C LEU A 575 12.43 -1.96 -1.05
N LEU A 576 11.15 -1.88 -1.38
CA LEU A 576 10.38 -2.97 -1.99
C LEU A 576 10.79 -3.26 -3.44
N ALA A 577 10.96 -2.23 -4.27
CA ALA A 577 11.47 -2.39 -5.64
C ALA A 577 12.85 -3.05 -5.65
N ARG A 578 13.71 -2.70 -4.69
CA ARG A 578 15.01 -3.35 -4.51
C ARG A 578 14.88 -4.79 -4.02
N LEU A 579 14.00 -5.08 -3.06
CA LEU A 579 13.71 -6.46 -2.66
C LEU A 579 13.21 -7.32 -3.84
N GLU A 580 12.43 -6.73 -4.75
CA GLU A 580 11.97 -7.38 -5.98
C GLU A 580 13.12 -7.65 -6.97
N GLU A 581 14.06 -6.71 -7.12
CA GLU A 581 15.26 -6.90 -7.94
C GLU A 581 16.23 -7.97 -7.39
N TYR A 582 16.18 -8.25 -6.08
CA TYR A 582 17.16 -9.11 -5.39
C TYR A 582 16.59 -10.46 -4.92
N GLN A 583 15.55 -10.97 -5.61
CA GLN A 583 14.90 -12.26 -5.30
C GLN A 583 15.81 -13.51 -5.37
N GLU A 584 17.08 -13.38 -5.77
CA GLU A 584 18.02 -14.51 -5.80
C GLU A 584 19.04 -14.49 -4.64
N SER A 585 19.12 -13.39 -3.89
CA SER A 585 20.09 -13.22 -2.80
C SER A 585 19.42 -13.31 -1.43
N GLU A 586 19.60 -14.45 -0.78
CA GLU A 586 19.09 -14.69 0.59
C GLU A 586 19.67 -13.70 1.62
N ALA A 587 20.97 -13.39 1.48
CA ALA A 587 21.72 -12.47 2.32
C ALA A 587 21.06 -11.09 2.44
N LEU A 588 20.80 -10.48 1.28
CA LEU A 588 20.26 -9.13 1.17
C LEU A 588 18.80 -9.11 1.62
N THR A 589 18.06 -10.18 1.31
CA THR A 589 16.69 -10.38 1.78
C THR A 589 16.63 -10.40 3.31
N ARG A 590 17.50 -11.16 3.98
CA ARG A 590 17.57 -11.21 5.45
C ARG A 590 17.95 -9.86 6.07
N ILE A 591 18.91 -9.13 5.49
CA ILE A 591 19.32 -7.80 5.95
C ILE A 591 18.17 -6.78 5.82
N ALA A 592 17.49 -6.77 4.67
CA ALA A 592 16.36 -5.89 4.45
C ALA A 592 15.18 -6.23 5.38
N LEU A 593 14.85 -7.52 5.56
CA LEU A 593 13.81 -7.94 6.51
C LEU A 593 14.15 -7.55 7.96
N ALA A 594 15.42 -7.66 8.37
CA ALA A 594 15.86 -7.19 9.69
C ALA A 594 15.61 -5.68 9.87
N THR A 595 15.86 -4.88 8.82
CA THR A 595 15.63 -3.43 8.87
C THR A 595 14.14 -3.07 8.97
N VAL A 596 13.28 -3.79 8.24
CA VAL A 596 11.82 -3.64 8.32
C VAL A 596 11.32 -4.03 9.71
N HIS A 597 11.81 -5.13 10.27
CA HIS A 597 11.41 -5.58 11.60
C HIS A 597 11.74 -4.53 12.69
N GLN A 598 12.95 -3.95 12.64
CA GLN A 598 13.41 -2.96 13.62
C GLN A 598 12.63 -1.63 13.56
N ASN A 599 11.94 -1.33 12.47
CA ASN A 599 11.23 -0.07 12.29
C ASN A 599 9.70 -0.26 12.20
N ALA A 600 8.99 0.03 13.30
CA ALA A 600 7.54 -0.09 13.37
C ALA A 600 6.79 0.84 12.39
N GLN A 601 7.35 2.01 12.07
CA GLN A 601 6.74 2.96 11.16
C GLN A 601 6.77 2.45 9.70
N LEU A 602 7.88 1.83 9.30
CA LEU A 602 7.98 1.19 7.97
C LEU A 602 6.98 0.03 7.84
N ARG A 603 6.85 -0.82 8.87
CA ARG A 603 5.85 -1.90 8.89
C ARG A 603 4.43 -1.38 8.70
N LEU A 604 4.08 -0.29 9.37
CA LEU A 604 2.76 0.31 9.27
C LEU A 604 2.53 0.93 7.88
N GLN A 605 3.52 1.67 7.34
CA GLN A 605 3.45 2.25 6.00
C GLN A 605 3.29 1.18 4.91
N MET A 606 3.94 0.02 5.06
CA MET A 606 3.80 -1.10 4.14
C MET A 606 2.39 -1.73 4.21
N ALA A 607 1.77 -1.76 5.39
CA ALA A 607 0.44 -2.35 5.57
C ALA A 607 -0.72 -1.43 5.13
N VAL A 608 -0.59 -0.11 5.22
CA VAL A 608 -1.66 0.83 4.86
C VAL A 608 -1.92 0.86 3.34
N ASN A 609 -0.86 0.88 2.51
CA ASN A 609 -0.96 0.92 1.04
C ASN A 609 -0.43 -0.36 0.38
N TYR A 610 -0.76 -1.54 0.93
CA TYR A 610 -0.21 -2.83 0.47
C TYR A 610 -0.47 -3.11 -1.03
N ALA A 611 -1.59 -2.62 -1.58
CA ALA A 611 -1.96 -2.84 -2.98
C ALA A 611 -1.16 -1.97 -3.96
N GLU A 612 -0.87 -0.72 -3.60
CA GLU A 612 -0.07 0.22 -4.40
C GLU A 612 1.43 -0.08 -4.30
N ASN A 613 1.88 -0.57 -3.14
CA ASN A 613 3.29 -0.84 -2.86
C ASN A 613 3.75 -2.23 -3.31
N ASN A 614 2.88 -3.05 -3.92
CA ASN A 614 3.15 -4.42 -4.35
C ASN A 614 3.84 -5.30 -3.27
N VAL A 615 3.51 -5.09 -1.99
CA VAL A 615 4.19 -5.73 -0.85
C VAL A 615 3.97 -7.24 -0.84
N ILE A 616 2.75 -7.67 -1.20
CA ILE A 616 2.32 -9.07 -1.05
C ILE A 616 3.18 -10.02 -1.90
N PRO A 617 3.34 -9.81 -3.22
CA PRO A 617 4.18 -10.70 -4.03
C PRO A 617 5.64 -10.74 -3.56
N VAL A 618 6.21 -9.60 -3.17
CA VAL A 618 7.58 -9.52 -2.66
C VAL A 618 7.72 -10.33 -1.36
N MET A 619 6.80 -10.18 -0.41
CA MET A 619 6.85 -10.91 0.86
C MET A 619 6.68 -12.42 0.68
N VAL A 620 5.81 -12.86 -0.23
CA VAL A 620 5.63 -14.29 -0.51
C VAL A 620 6.85 -14.86 -1.25
N ALA A 621 7.45 -14.12 -2.18
CA ALA A 621 8.70 -14.51 -2.82
C ALA A 621 9.84 -14.66 -1.79
N CYS A 622 9.95 -13.74 -0.83
CA CYS A 622 10.90 -13.85 0.28
C CYS A 622 10.65 -15.10 1.14
N LEU A 623 9.38 -15.38 1.48
CA LEU A 623 9.00 -16.58 2.24
C LEU A 623 9.37 -17.86 1.51
N GLN A 624 9.04 -17.97 0.22
CA GLN A 624 9.37 -19.12 -0.62
C GLN A 624 10.88 -19.30 -0.76
N LEU A 625 11.63 -18.22 -0.96
CA LEU A 625 13.09 -18.28 -1.02
C LEU A 625 13.70 -18.81 0.28
N LEU A 626 13.25 -18.27 1.42
CA LEU A 626 13.74 -18.71 2.73
C LEU A 626 13.38 -20.18 3.01
N LEU A 627 12.18 -20.62 2.60
CA LEU A 627 11.72 -21.99 2.80
C LEU A 627 12.47 -23.00 1.92
N ARG A 628 12.78 -22.64 0.66
CA ARG A 628 13.61 -23.45 -0.24
C ARG A 628 15.00 -23.76 0.33
N GLY A 629 15.58 -22.89 1.14
CA GLY A 629 16.83 -23.15 1.86
C GLY A 629 16.73 -24.36 2.80
N TYR A 630 15.52 -24.67 3.28
CA TYR A 630 15.25 -25.79 4.19
C TYR A 630 14.74 -27.06 3.48
N GLU A 631 14.50 -27.04 2.18
CA GLU A 631 14.04 -28.22 1.42
C GLU A 631 15.19 -29.23 1.19
N ARG A 632 14.87 -30.53 1.20
CA ARG A 632 15.81 -31.58 0.79
C ARG A 632 15.86 -31.68 -0.74
N SER A 633 17.05 -31.50 -1.32
CA SER A 633 17.30 -31.79 -2.74
C SER A 633 17.27 -33.32 -2.98
N GLU A 634 16.58 -33.76 -4.03
CA GLU A 634 16.53 -35.17 -4.46
C GLU A 634 17.91 -35.73 -4.87
N SER A 635 18.93 -34.88 -5.10
CA SER A 635 20.29 -35.31 -5.39
C SER A 635 21.08 -35.50 -4.10
N GLY A 636 21.16 -36.75 -3.61
CA GLY A 636 21.91 -37.14 -2.41
C GLY A 636 23.44 -36.94 -2.50
N ALA A 637 23.89 -35.70 -2.37
CA ALA A 637 25.26 -35.36 -2.04
C ALA A 637 25.25 -34.28 -0.95
N ASP A 638 26.07 -34.49 0.08
CA ASP A 638 26.39 -33.55 1.17
C ASP A 638 27.08 -32.25 0.69
N SER A 639 26.67 -31.68 -0.43
CA SER A 639 27.04 -30.32 -0.80
C SER A 639 26.00 -29.39 -0.18
N VAL A 640 26.27 -28.96 1.05
CA VAL A 640 25.80 -27.65 1.51
C VAL A 640 26.10 -26.67 0.37
N PRO A 641 25.13 -25.94 -0.19
CA PRO A 641 25.39 -24.90 -1.18
C PRO A 641 26.54 -24.05 -0.65
N GLU A 642 27.58 -23.79 -1.44
CA GLU A 642 28.78 -23.06 -1.01
C GLU A 642 28.43 -21.74 -0.28
N VAL A 643 27.27 -21.15 -0.63
CA VAL A 643 26.65 -19.99 0.01
C VAL A 643 26.29 -20.21 1.49
N GLU A 644 25.79 -21.38 1.91
CA GLU A 644 25.42 -21.71 3.31
C GLU A 644 26.67 -21.82 4.22
N VAL A 645 27.80 -22.32 3.71
CA VAL A 645 29.07 -22.40 4.47
C VAL A 645 29.65 -21.02 4.74
N ALA A 646 29.63 -20.10 3.77
CA ALA A 646 30.03 -18.71 4.00
C ALA A 646 29.12 -17.99 5.02
N PHE A 647 27.84 -18.33 5.07
CA PHE A 647 26.90 -17.72 6.00
C PHE A 647 27.02 -18.26 7.42
N GLN A 648 27.41 -19.52 7.58
CA GLN A 648 27.72 -20.09 8.90
C GLN A 648 28.91 -19.37 9.57
N HIS A 649 29.82 -18.78 8.78
CA HIS A 649 30.93 -17.95 9.26
C HIS A 649 30.57 -16.47 9.49
N LEU A 650 29.49 -15.95 8.90
CA LEU A 650 28.93 -14.62 9.18
C LEU A 650 28.05 -14.58 10.44
N ALA A 651 27.74 -15.73 11.03
CA ALA A 651 26.83 -15.93 12.16
C ALA A 651 27.31 -15.37 13.53
N GLU A 652 28.46 -14.68 13.59
CA GLU A 652 29.00 -14.12 14.83
C GLU A 652 28.44 -12.73 15.24
N GLU A 653 27.51 -12.09 14.51
CA GLU A 653 26.90 -10.83 15.00
C GLU A 653 25.41 -10.59 14.64
N LYS A 654 24.64 -10.21 15.68
CA LYS A 654 23.39 -9.40 15.76
C LYS A 654 22.20 -9.69 14.83
N LEU A 655 22.33 -10.56 13.84
CA LEU A 655 21.24 -11.12 13.06
C LEU A 655 20.77 -12.38 13.80
N PRO A 656 19.46 -12.59 14.05
CA PRO A 656 19.01 -13.79 14.75
C PRO A 656 19.53 -15.05 14.03
N VAL A 657 20.11 -15.95 14.84
CA VAL A 657 20.88 -17.15 14.43
C VAL A 657 20.03 -18.11 13.58
N ASP A 658 18.72 -18.08 13.76
CA ASP A 658 17.80 -19.05 13.17
C ASP A 658 17.07 -18.42 11.98
N GLY A 659 17.25 -18.96 10.76
CA GLY A 659 16.51 -18.51 9.57
C GLY A 659 14.99 -18.53 9.75
N TRP A 660 14.50 -19.39 10.63
CA TRP A 660 13.12 -19.44 11.14
C TRP A 660 12.60 -18.11 11.72
N SER A 661 13.46 -17.28 12.29
CA SER A 661 13.09 -15.96 12.83
C SER A 661 12.64 -15.00 11.71
N TYR A 662 13.30 -15.04 10.56
CA TYR A 662 12.92 -14.21 9.40
C TYR A 662 11.60 -14.65 8.79
N ILE A 663 11.35 -15.98 8.74
CA ILE A 663 10.05 -16.53 8.34
C ILE A 663 8.96 -16.02 9.30
N THR A 664 9.22 -16.04 10.61
CA THR A 664 8.30 -15.50 11.62
C THR A 664 8.01 -14.01 11.38
N PHE A 665 9.02 -13.20 11.06
CA PHE A 665 8.84 -11.78 10.74
C PHE A 665 8.04 -11.56 9.45
N CYS A 666 8.26 -12.37 8.42
CA CYS A 666 7.46 -12.27 7.19
C CYS A 666 5.98 -12.58 7.45
N LEU A 667 5.69 -13.59 8.29
CA LEU A 667 4.34 -13.90 8.72
C LEU A 667 3.73 -12.79 9.58
N GLU A 668 4.50 -12.13 10.45
CA GLU A 668 4.05 -10.94 11.19
C GLU A 668 3.62 -9.80 10.27
N VAL A 669 4.37 -9.54 9.20
CA VAL A 669 4.01 -8.51 8.21
C VAL A 669 2.72 -8.90 7.48
N CYS A 670 2.58 -10.16 7.07
CA CYS A 670 1.34 -10.67 6.44
C CYS A 670 0.13 -10.51 7.37
N LEU A 671 0.29 -10.84 8.65
CA LEU A 671 -0.74 -10.65 9.68
C LEU A 671 -1.11 -9.18 9.87
N HIS A 672 -0.14 -8.27 9.83
CA HIS A 672 -0.41 -6.84 9.95
C HIS A 672 -1.23 -6.31 8.77
N VAL A 673 -0.90 -6.75 7.54
CA VAL A 673 -1.68 -6.45 6.32
C VAL A 673 -3.11 -6.98 6.45
N LEU A 674 -3.29 -8.24 6.87
CA LEU A 674 -4.61 -8.85 7.06
C LEU A 674 -5.43 -8.14 8.14
N SER A 675 -4.80 -7.75 9.25
CA SER A 675 -5.47 -7.02 10.33
C SER A 675 -5.91 -5.61 9.91
N HIS A 676 -5.09 -4.90 9.13
CA HIS A 676 -5.47 -3.59 8.62
C HIS A 676 -6.65 -3.72 7.63
N TRP A 677 -6.59 -4.70 6.75
CA TRP A 677 -7.69 -5.00 5.83
C TRP A 677 -8.98 -5.40 6.56
N SER A 678 -8.90 -6.26 7.59
CA SER A 678 -10.09 -6.68 8.34
C SER A 678 -10.73 -5.52 9.10
N CYS A 679 -9.95 -4.59 9.63
CA CYS A 679 -10.43 -3.33 10.20
C CYS A 679 -11.17 -2.46 9.16
N ILE A 680 -10.61 -2.32 7.95
CA ILE A 680 -11.25 -1.57 6.85
C ILE A 680 -12.57 -2.25 6.45
N ARG A 681 -12.56 -3.57 6.26
CA ARG A 681 -13.76 -4.34 5.90
C ARG A 681 -14.83 -4.27 6.98
N ALA A 682 -14.46 -4.32 8.26
CA ALA A 682 -15.41 -4.18 9.36
C ALA A 682 -16.08 -2.78 9.39
N ALA A 683 -15.45 -1.76 8.81
CA ALA A 683 -16.02 -0.42 8.68
C ALA A 683 -16.96 -0.27 7.46
N GLN A 684 -16.96 -1.22 6.51
CA GLN A 684 -17.81 -1.19 5.32
C GLN A 684 -19.15 -1.91 5.61
N THR A 685 -20.28 -1.24 5.35
CA THR A 685 -21.64 -1.72 5.68
C THR A 685 -22.28 -2.61 4.61
N LYS A 686 -21.64 -2.79 3.45
CA LYS A 686 -22.08 -3.71 2.40
C LYS A 686 -21.02 -4.77 2.15
N ALA A 687 -21.44 -6.03 2.21
CA ALA A 687 -20.69 -7.15 1.66
C ALA A 687 -20.75 -7.03 0.13
N GLU A 688 -19.86 -6.23 -0.45
CA GLU A 688 -19.62 -6.31 -1.90
C GLU A 688 -18.79 -7.56 -2.21
N ALA A 689 -19.07 -8.13 -3.39
CA ALA A 689 -18.44 -9.34 -3.91
C ALA A 689 -16.90 -9.28 -3.86
N LEU A 690 -16.24 -10.45 -3.87
CA LEU A 690 -14.77 -10.60 -3.85
C LEU A 690 -14.07 -9.50 -4.66
N ASP A 691 -13.51 -8.51 -3.98
CA ASP A 691 -12.64 -7.51 -4.60
C ASP A 691 -11.31 -8.19 -4.97
N PRO A 692 -10.90 -8.24 -6.25
CA PRO A 692 -9.59 -8.74 -6.64
C PRO A 692 -8.42 -7.92 -6.04
N GLY A 693 -8.70 -6.71 -5.54
CA GLY A 693 -7.78 -5.88 -4.76
C GLY A 693 -7.61 -6.33 -3.31
N ALA A 694 -8.49 -7.16 -2.76
CA ALA A 694 -8.51 -7.50 -1.34
C ALA A 694 -7.24 -8.25 -0.89
N ALA A 695 -6.72 -7.87 0.29
CA ALA A 695 -5.52 -8.49 0.85
C ALA A 695 -5.57 -10.03 0.93
N PRO A 696 -6.66 -10.66 1.40
CA PRO A 696 -6.74 -12.13 1.45
C PRO A 696 -6.67 -12.78 0.07
N VAL A 697 -7.34 -12.18 -0.94
CA VAL A 697 -7.36 -12.70 -2.31
C VAL A 697 -5.97 -12.61 -2.93
N ARG A 698 -5.29 -11.48 -2.75
CA ARG A 698 -3.93 -11.27 -3.25
C ARG A 698 -2.93 -12.21 -2.58
N LEU A 699 -3.00 -12.38 -1.27
CA LEU A 699 -2.15 -13.30 -0.51
C LEU A 699 -2.35 -14.75 -0.96
N ALA A 700 -3.61 -15.17 -1.12
CA ALA A 700 -3.92 -16.50 -1.64
C ALA A 700 -3.39 -16.69 -3.07
N SER A 701 -3.63 -15.72 -3.96
CA SER A 701 -3.16 -15.77 -5.35
C SER A 701 -1.63 -15.75 -5.50
N ALA A 702 -0.92 -15.18 -4.52
CA ALA A 702 0.53 -15.14 -4.51
C ALA A 702 1.17 -16.46 -4.01
N GLY A 703 0.37 -17.40 -3.49
CA GLY A 703 0.86 -18.70 -3.00
C GLY A 703 1.23 -18.71 -1.52
N VAL A 704 0.68 -17.81 -0.69
CA VAL A 704 0.95 -17.85 0.77
C VAL A 704 0.43 -19.14 1.41
N VAL A 705 -0.66 -19.71 0.88
CA VAL A 705 -1.32 -20.90 1.44
C VAL A 705 -0.40 -22.11 1.31
N ASP A 706 0.33 -22.22 0.20
CA ASP A 706 1.28 -23.28 -0.07
C ASP A 706 2.39 -23.27 0.98
N VAL A 707 2.98 -22.09 1.22
CA VAL A 707 3.98 -21.87 2.27
C VAL A 707 3.42 -22.21 3.65
N LEU A 708 2.19 -21.79 3.98
CA LEU A 708 1.56 -22.08 5.26
C LEU A 708 1.29 -23.57 5.45
N ALA A 709 0.86 -24.27 4.40
CA ALA A 709 0.63 -25.72 4.43
C ALA A 709 1.94 -26.47 4.71
N GLU A 710 3.02 -26.10 4.03
CA GLU A 710 4.36 -26.67 4.23
C GLU A 710 4.91 -26.40 5.64
N LEU A 711 4.69 -25.19 6.19
CA LEU A 711 5.12 -24.85 7.54
C LEU A 711 4.34 -25.57 8.65
N ILE A 712 3.07 -25.92 8.40
CA ILE A 712 2.19 -26.56 9.40
C ILE A 712 2.34 -28.08 9.37
N ASP A 713 2.31 -28.69 8.19
CA ASP A 713 2.38 -30.13 8.00
C ASP A 713 3.05 -30.47 6.65
N ALA A 714 4.37 -30.32 6.60
CA ALA A 714 5.17 -30.57 5.39
C ALA A 714 4.91 -31.95 4.74
N PRO A 715 4.83 -33.07 5.48
CA PRO A 715 4.52 -34.37 4.89
C PRO A 715 3.13 -34.42 4.22
N ALA A 716 2.12 -33.81 4.82
CA ALA A 716 0.77 -33.75 4.24
C ALA A 716 0.70 -32.78 3.04
N ALA A 717 1.57 -31.76 3.01
CA ALA A 717 1.74 -30.86 1.88
C ALA A 717 2.61 -31.44 0.74
N GLY A 718 3.26 -32.59 0.97
CA GLY A 718 4.09 -33.28 -0.03
C GLY A 718 5.56 -32.84 -0.08
N VAL A 719 6.06 -32.16 0.95
CA VAL A 719 7.43 -31.62 1.02
C VAL A 719 8.20 -32.23 2.20
N GLU A 720 9.49 -32.53 2.00
CA GLU A 720 10.40 -32.96 3.06
C GLU A 720 11.39 -31.84 3.43
N LEU A 721 11.22 -31.30 4.64
CA LEU A 721 12.14 -30.30 5.21
C LEU A 721 13.36 -30.98 5.86
N ARG A 722 14.53 -30.33 5.74
CA ARG A 722 15.80 -30.75 6.38
C ARG A 722 15.69 -30.75 7.90
N GLU A 723 15.07 -29.72 8.45
CA GLU A 723 14.84 -29.51 9.89
C GLU A 723 13.37 -29.16 10.16
N PRO A 724 12.77 -29.65 11.26
CA PRO A 724 11.39 -29.30 11.60
C PRO A 724 11.28 -27.82 12.00
N PRO A 725 10.18 -27.13 11.62
CA PRO A 725 9.95 -25.75 11.99
C PRO A 725 9.82 -25.58 13.51
N SER A 726 10.31 -24.44 14.03
CA SER A 726 10.17 -24.13 15.46
C SER A 726 8.70 -23.94 15.86
N ALA A 727 8.37 -24.23 17.12
CA ALA A 727 6.99 -24.08 17.61
C ALA A 727 6.43 -22.66 17.44
N ALA A 728 7.28 -21.63 17.50
CA ALA A 728 6.89 -20.24 17.28
C ALA A 728 6.48 -19.98 15.82
N VAL A 729 7.20 -20.57 14.86
CA VAL A 729 6.88 -20.45 13.43
C VAL A 729 5.55 -21.15 13.13
N VAL A 730 5.35 -22.37 13.64
CA VAL A 730 4.10 -23.12 13.46
C VAL A 730 2.92 -22.36 14.09
N GLN A 731 3.10 -21.78 15.27
CA GLN A 731 2.07 -20.94 15.89
C GLN A 731 1.74 -19.73 15.01
N LYS A 732 2.76 -19.04 14.48
CA LYS A 732 2.55 -17.84 13.66
C LYS A 732 1.92 -18.14 12.31
N ALA A 733 2.27 -19.28 11.71
CA ALA A 733 1.64 -19.78 10.50
C ALA A 733 0.15 -20.06 10.75
N ASN A 734 -0.19 -20.68 11.88
CA ASN A 734 -1.58 -20.90 12.28
C ASN A 734 -2.37 -19.61 12.50
N GLU A 735 -1.79 -18.61 13.18
CA GLU A 735 -2.41 -17.28 13.34
C GLU A 735 -2.67 -16.62 11.98
N THR A 736 -1.70 -16.71 11.06
CA THR A 736 -1.80 -16.15 9.70
C THR A 736 -2.88 -16.84 8.89
N LEU A 737 -2.95 -18.17 8.95
CA LEU A 737 -4.00 -18.96 8.30
C LEU A 737 -5.39 -18.62 8.85
N GLN A 738 -5.51 -18.47 10.17
CA GLN A 738 -6.76 -18.10 10.81
C GLN A 738 -7.22 -16.70 10.38
N ALA A 739 -6.32 -15.71 10.38
CA ALA A 739 -6.63 -14.37 9.92
C ALA A 739 -6.97 -14.31 8.42
N LEU A 740 -6.36 -15.17 7.60
CA LEU A 740 -6.65 -15.28 6.17
C LEU A 740 -8.08 -15.80 5.93
N PHE A 741 -8.50 -16.80 6.71
CA PHE A 741 -9.81 -17.42 6.56
C PHE A 741 -10.92 -16.70 7.32
N GLU A 742 -10.61 -15.82 8.28
CA GLU A 742 -11.61 -15.09 9.05
C GLU A 742 -12.56 -14.30 8.12
N ARG A 743 -13.85 -14.68 8.12
CA ARG A 743 -14.91 -14.10 7.26
C ARG A 743 -14.65 -14.18 5.76
N ASN A 744 -13.87 -15.16 5.30
CA ASN A 744 -13.56 -15.39 3.89
C ASN A 744 -13.88 -16.83 3.50
N GLY A 745 -15.16 -17.18 3.48
CA GLY A 745 -15.59 -18.56 3.15
C GLY A 745 -15.09 -19.05 1.78
N HIS A 746 -14.98 -18.14 0.80
CA HIS A 746 -14.55 -18.47 -0.56
C HIS A 746 -13.10 -18.96 -0.65
N ILE A 747 -12.19 -18.25 0.03
CA ILE A 747 -10.76 -18.60 0.04
C ILE A 747 -10.57 -19.88 0.83
N CYS A 748 -11.28 -20.03 1.95
CA CYS A 748 -11.31 -21.26 2.74
C CYS A 748 -11.67 -22.47 1.87
N LEU A 749 -12.76 -22.39 1.10
CA LEU A 749 -13.21 -23.48 0.24
C LEU A 749 -12.15 -23.86 -0.81
N PHE A 750 -11.57 -22.85 -1.47
CA PHE A 750 -10.49 -23.06 -2.43
C PHE A 750 -9.30 -23.79 -1.78
N CYS A 751 -8.85 -23.33 -0.61
CA CYS A 751 -7.71 -23.92 0.09
C CYS A 751 -7.99 -25.36 0.53
N MET A 752 -9.18 -25.63 1.05
CA MET A 752 -9.57 -26.98 1.46
C MET A 752 -9.63 -27.96 0.29
N LYS A 753 -10.03 -27.51 -0.90
CA LYS A 753 -10.04 -28.33 -2.12
C LYS A 753 -8.64 -28.74 -2.56
N HIS A 754 -7.67 -27.84 -2.42
CA HIS A 754 -6.28 -28.10 -2.79
C HIS A 754 -5.51 -28.89 -1.71
N TYR A 755 -5.83 -28.68 -0.43
CA TYR A 755 -5.13 -29.27 0.71
C TYR A 755 -6.04 -30.15 1.59
N THR A 756 -6.59 -31.22 1.01
CA THR A 756 -7.51 -32.14 1.71
C THR A 756 -6.87 -32.97 2.82
N GLU A 757 -5.54 -33.11 2.78
CA GLU A 757 -4.78 -33.93 3.74
C GLU A 757 -4.33 -33.14 4.99
N VAL A 758 -4.28 -31.81 4.90
CA VAL A 758 -3.76 -30.95 5.97
C VAL A 758 -4.86 -30.68 6.99
N LYS A 759 -4.86 -31.45 8.09
CA LYS A 759 -5.91 -31.40 9.13
C LYS A 759 -6.14 -29.99 9.70
N GLN A 760 -5.09 -29.21 9.84
CA GLN A 760 -5.17 -27.88 10.44
C GLN A 760 -5.88 -26.87 9.53
N ILE A 761 -5.73 -26.98 8.20
CA ILE A 761 -6.49 -26.18 7.22
C ILE A 761 -7.97 -26.51 7.33
N LEU A 762 -8.34 -27.79 7.46
CA LEU A 762 -9.72 -28.22 7.69
C LEU A 762 -10.27 -27.68 9.02
N LEU A 763 -9.49 -27.72 10.11
CA LEU A 763 -9.89 -27.22 11.43
C LEU A 763 -10.21 -25.73 11.42
N VAL A 764 -9.33 -24.91 10.83
CA VAL A 764 -9.52 -23.45 10.73
C VAL A 764 -10.65 -23.15 9.74
N GLY A 765 -10.75 -23.91 8.66
CA GLY A 765 -11.81 -23.77 7.68
C GLY A 765 -13.21 -24.01 8.25
N CYS A 766 -13.36 -24.99 9.15
CA CYS A 766 -14.60 -25.20 9.90
C CYS A 766 -15.01 -23.96 10.70
N GLU A 767 -14.06 -23.30 11.37
CA GLU A 767 -14.34 -22.09 12.16
C GLU A 767 -14.74 -20.91 11.27
N SER A 768 -14.08 -20.78 10.11
CA SER A 768 -14.40 -19.76 9.12
C SER A 768 -15.81 -19.93 8.55
N ILE A 769 -16.19 -21.13 8.12
CA ILE A 769 -17.52 -21.38 7.54
C ILE A 769 -18.64 -21.21 8.57
N VAL A 770 -18.37 -21.49 9.86
CA VAL A 770 -19.31 -21.16 10.94
C VAL A 770 -19.53 -19.64 11.06
N SER A 771 -18.53 -18.82 10.72
CA SER A 771 -18.64 -17.35 10.75
C SER A 771 -19.21 -16.75 9.46
N ASP A 772 -18.99 -17.39 8.32
CA ASP A 772 -19.41 -16.96 6.99
C ASP A 772 -19.87 -18.19 6.16
N PRO A 773 -21.17 -18.53 6.21
CA PRO A 773 -21.70 -19.75 5.62
C PRO A 773 -21.95 -19.66 4.11
N LEU A 774 -21.43 -18.63 3.42
CA LEU A 774 -21.57 -18.47 1.97
C LEU A 774 -23.04 -18.37 1.50
N SER A 775 -23.89 -17.68 2.27
CA SER A 775 -25.35 -17.62 2.05
C SER A 775 -25.76 -17.18 0.63
N ASP A 776 -24.95 -16.35 -0.01
CA ASP A 776 -25.25 -15.76 -1.32
C ASP A 776 -24.83 -16.68 -2.49
N HIS A 777 -24.21 -17.83 -2.20
CA HIS A 777 -23.56 -18.69 -3.19
C HIS A 777 -23.90 -20.17 -3.03
N PRO A 778 -25.10 -20.62 -3.48
CA PRO A 778 -25.59 -21.97 -3.25
C PRO A 778 -24.71 -23.08 -3.84
N GLN A 779 -24.07 -22.85 -4.99
CA GLN A 779 -23.14 -23.82 -5.60
C GLN A 779 -21.90 -24.07 -4.73
N MET A 780 -21.36 -23.02 -4.09
CA MET A 780 -20.20 -23.16 -3.21
C MET A 780 -20.59 -23.80 -1.87
N GLN A 781 -21.82 -23.58 -1.39
CA GLN A 781 -22.34 -24.29 -0.21
C GLN A 781 -22.46 -25.79 -0.45
N GLN A 782 -22.89 -26.20 -1.65
CA GLN A 782 -22.94 -27.61 -2.04
C GLN A 782 -21.54 -28.24 -2.05
N GLU A 783 -20.57 -27.58 -2.68
CA GLU A 783 -19.17 -28.03 -2.71
C GLU A 783 -18.56 -28.11 -1.30
N ALA A 784 -18.90 -27.17 -0.41
CA ALA A 784 -18.47 -27.19 0.99
C ALA A 784 -18.98 -28.43 1.73
N ILE A 785 -20.25 -28.81 1.54
CA ILE A 785 -20.82 -30.02 2.15
C ILE A 785 -20.13 -31.28 1.65
N GLU A 786 -19.87 -31.39 0.35
CA GLU A 786 -19.17 -32.55 -0.22
C GLU A 786 -17.76 -32.69 0.36
N LEU A 787 -17.02 -31.59 0.46
CA LEU A 787 -15.68 -31.59 1.06
C LEU A 787 -15.71 -31.93 2.54
N PHE A 788 -16.64 -31.37 3.31
CA PHE A 788 -16.73 -31.64 4.75
C PHE A 788 -17.24 -33.04 5.09
N SER A 789 -18.19 -33.58 4.33
CA SER A 789 -18.65 -34.96 4.48
C SER A 789 -17.52 -35.95 4.18
N GLY A 790 -16.81 -35.75 3.06
CA GLY A 790 -15.63 -36.57 2.73
C GLY A 790 -14.51 -36.46 3.77
N ALA A 791 -14.25 -35.26 4.28
CA ALA A 791 -13.27 -35.05 5.36
C ALA A 791 -13.71 -35.70 6.68
N PHE A 792 -15.01 -35.65 7.00
CA PHE A 792 -15.57 -36.30 8.18
C PHE A 792 -15.37 -37.81 8.11
N GLU A 793 -15.71 -38.45 7.00
CA GLU A 793 -15.49 -39.89 6.81
C GLU A 793 -14.02 -40.28 6.95
N LYS A 794 -13.13 -39.45 6.42
CA LYS A 794 -11.69 -39.72 6.43
C LYS A 794 -11.04 -39.56 7.79
N PHE A 795 -11.46 -38.57 8.58
CA PHE A 795 -10.75 -38.16 9.80
C PHE A 795 -11.54 -38.34 11.10
N ALA A 796 -12.87 -38.37 11.10
CA ALA A 796 -13.69 -38.36 12.32
C ALA A 796 -13.41 -39.56 13.23
N MET A 797 -13.16 -40.74 12.65
CA MET A 797 -12.81 -41.95 13.41
C MET A 797 -11.46 -41.86 14.14
N LYS A 798 -10.56 -40.97 13.70
CA LYS A 798 -9.20 -40.83 14.25
C LYS A 798 -9.06 -39.62 15.17
N ASP A 799 -9.89 -38.59 14.99
CA ASP A 799 -9.82 -37.33 15.74
C ASP A 799 -11.22 -36.80 16.08
N GLU A 800 -11.65 -37.06 17.32
CA GLU A 800 -12.96 -36.68 17.86
C GLU A 800 -13.15 -35.14 17.92
N ARG A 801 -12.06 -34.38 18.04
CA ARG A 801 -12.13 -32.91 18.11
C ARG A 801 -12.41 -32.33 16.73
N LEU A 802 -11.74 -32.84 15.70
CA LEU A 802 -11.99 -32.47 14.31
C LEU A 802 -13.41 -32.88 13.88
N GLY A 803 -13.83 -34.11 14.20
CA GLY A 803 -15.19 -34.59 13.91
C GLY A 803 -16.29 -33.66 14.45
N ARG A 804 -16.16 -33.21 15.71
CA ARG A 804 -17.13 -32.26 16.31
C ARG A 804 -17.17 -30.89 15.61
N LYS A 805 -16.02 -30.37 15.18
CA LYS A 805 -15.96 -29.08 14.46
C LYS A 805 -16.56 -29.20 13.06
N LEU A 806 -16.29 -30.30 12.36
CA LEU A 806 -16.87 -30.60 11.05
C LEU A 806 -18.39 -30.68 11.12
N LEU A 807 -18.94 -31.41 12.09
CA LEU A 807 -20.39 -31.49 12.30
C LEU A 807 -21.01 -30.12 12.61
N LYS A 808 -20.31 -29.28 13.39
CA LYS A 808 -20.76 -27.92 13.67
C LYS A 808 -20.77 -27.04 12.42
N ALA A 809 -19.77 -27.15 11.55
CA ALA A 809 -19.74 -26.42 10.29
C ALA A 809 -20.85 -26.88 9.33
N LEU A 810 -21.05 -28.19 9.20
CA LEU A 810 -22.16 -28.77 8.44
C LEU A 810 -23.51 -28.30 8.99
N THR A 811 -23.68 -28.26 10.31
CA THR A 811 -24.90 -27.75 10.95
C THR A 811 -25.21 -26.33 10.50
N VAL A 812 -24.23 -25.41 10.55
CA VAL A 812 -24.45 -24.01 10.14
C VAL A 812 -24.74 -23.89 8.65
N LEU A 813 -24.09 -24.71 7.80
CA LEU A 813 -24.40 -24.76 6.37
C LEU A 813 -25.83 -25.22 6.11
N PHE A 814 -26.28 -26.31 6.76
CA PHE A 814 -27.65 -26.79 6.64
C PHE A 814 -28.68 -25.82 7.21
N GLU A 815 -28.35 -25.08 8.28
CA GLU A 815 -29.21 -24.02 8.83
C GLU A 815 -29.28 -22.77 7.94
N SER A 816 -28.31 -22.57 7.05
CA SER A 816 -28.26 -21.39 6.18
C SER A 816 -29.24 -21.44 5.00
N SER A 817 -29.57 -22.63 4.50
CA SER A 817 -30.46 -22.81 3.34
C SER A 817 -31.15 -24.17 3.33
N TYR A 818 -32.48 -24.18 3.24
CA TYR A 818 -33.27 -25.42 3.21
C TYR A 818 -33.15 -26.17 1.88
N GLN A 819 -32.95 -25.46 0.77
CA GLN A 819 -32.71 -26.06 -0.55
C GLN A 819 -31.49 -26.99 -0.51
N LEU A 820 -30.49 -26.61 0.29
CA LEU A 820 -29.27 -27.37 0.51
C LEU A 820 -29.54 -28.71 1.20
N VAL A 821 -30.44 -28.72 2.20
CA VAL A 821 -30.85 -29.93 2.93
C VAL A 821 -31.64 -30.88 2.03
N VAL A 822 -32.59 -30.36 1.25
CA VAL A 822 -33.36 -31.14 0.25
C VAL A 822 -32.38 -31.80 -0.73
N TRP A 823 -31.49 -31.01 -1.31
CA TRP A 823 -30.49 -31.47 -2.27
C TRP A 823 -29.60 -32.56 -1.67
N PHE A 824 -29.06 -32.37 -0.46
CA PHE A 824 -28.18 -33.34 0.19
C PHE A 824 -28.88 -34.68 0.42
N LEU A 825 -30.10 -34.67 0.97
CA LEU A 825 -30.87 -35.88 1.25
C LEU A 825 -31.29 -36.63 -0.04
N GLN A 826 -31.50 -35.91 -1.14
CA GLN A 826 -31.81 -36.52 -2.44
C GLN A 826 -30.57 -37.09 -3.15
N GLN A 827 -29.42 -36.42 -3.06
CA GLN A 827 -28.16 -36.89 -3.67
C GLN A 827 -27.56 -38.08 -2.93
N GLN A 828 -27.71 -38.14 -1.60
CA GLN A 828 -27.20 -39.21 -0.77
C GLN A 828 -28.31 -39.95 -0.02
N PRO A 829 -29.16 -40.73 -0.72
CA PRO A 829 -30.17 -41.53 -0.06
C PRO A 829 -29.50 -42.63 0.77
N LEU A 830 -30.00 -42.85 1.98
CA LEU A 830 -29.48 -43.85 2.93
C LEU A 830 -29.25 -45.22 2.31
N GLY A 831 -30.07 -45.57 1.31
CA GLY A 831 -30.04 -46.83 0.61
C GLY A 831 -28.85 -47.08 -0.32
N SER A 832 -28.12 -46.04 -0.73
CA SER A 832 -26.98 -46.14 -1.64
C SER A 832 -25.63 -45.90 -0.96
N LEU A 833 -25.62 -45.75 0.36
CA LEU A 833 -24.41 -45.45 1.12
C LEU A 833 -23.52 -46.70 1.32
N PRO A 834 -22.20 -46.57 1.17
CA PRO A 834 -21.26 -47.64 1.49
C PRO A 834 -21.20 -47.92 3.00
N GLU A 835 -20.82 -49.13 3.40
CA GLU A 835 -20.78 -49.57 4.80
C GLU A 835 -19.93 -48.68 5.72
N THR A 836 -18.93 -47.98 5.18
CA THR A 836 -18.00 -47.14 5.93
C THR A 836 -18.47 -45.69 6.15
N HIS A 837 -19.58 -45.28 5.54
CA HIS A 837 -20.07 -43.91 5.57
C HIS A 837 -20.85 -43.63 6.86
N SER A 838 -20.52 -42.57 7.62
CA SER A 838 -21.23 -42.19 8.86
C SER A 838 -22.62 -41.59 8.57
N LEU A 839 -23.60 -41.80 9.46
CA LEU A 839 -24.94 -41.18 9.36
C LEU A 839 -25.03 -39.83 10.10
N ASP A 840 -23.96 -39.37 10.73
CA ASP A 840 -23.98 -38.17 11.57
C ASP A 840 -24.29 -36.91 10.73
N ALA A 841 -23.80 -36.86 9.50
CA ALA A 841 -24.11 -35.79 8.55
C ALA A 841 -25.60 -35.77 8.18
N HIS A 842 -26.21 -36.92 7.91
CA HIS A 842 -27.65 -37.05 7.65
C HIS A 842 -28.49 -36.69 8.87
N ILE A 843 -28.06 -37.09 10.07
CA ILE A 843 -28.72 -36.74 11.33
C ILE A 843 -28.69 -35.22 11.54
N GLU A 844 -27.56 -34.55 11.33
CA GLU A 844 -27.48 -33.09 11.47
C GLU A 844 -28.24 -32.32 10.37
N ALA A 845 -28.24 -32.82 9.13
CA ALA A 845 -29.07 -32.26 8.06
C ALA A 845 -30.56 -32.28 8.43
N VAL A 846 -31.05 -33.39 8.98
CA VAL A 846 -32.42 -33.50 9.48
C VAL A 846 -32.65 -32.60 10.70
N ARG A 847 -31.72 -32.55 11.66
CA ARG A 847 -31.87 -31.73 12.88
C ARG A 847 -31.84 -30.23 12.62
N ALA A 848 -31.14 -29.76 11.60
CA ALA A 848 -31.11 -28.35 11.20
C ALA A 848 -32.53 -27.80 10.98
N VAL A 849 -33.43 -28.64 10.47
CA VAL A 849 -34.85 -28.30 10.23
C VAL A 849 -35.61 -27.99 11.52
N ALA A 850 -35.37 -28.77 12.57
CA ALA A 850 -35.99 -28.57 13.87
C ALA A 850 -35.41 -27.36 14.63
N ARG A 851 -34.25 -26.83 14.19
CA ARG A 851 -33.58 -25.67 14.81
C ARG A 851 -33.91 -24.34 14.13
N ALA A 852 -34.47 -24.38 12.92
CA ALA A 852 -34.90 -23.20 12.18
C ALA A 852 -36.01 -22.40 12.90
N GLY A 853 -35.88 -21.08 13.02
CA GLY A 853 -36.84 -20.26 13.79
C GLY A 853 -38.08 -19.77 13.03
N TYR A 854 -38.02 -19.65 11.69
CA TYR A 854 -39.12 -19.12 10.87
C TYR A 854 -39.03 -19.56 9.40
N TRP A 855 -40.17 -19.64 8.72
CA TRP A 855 -40.28 -19.84 7.27
C TRP A 855 -40.39 -18.50 6.54
N SER A 856 -39.60 -18.29 5.49
CA SER A 856 -39.81 -17.18 4.59
C SER A 856 -40.98 -17.49 3.64
N ALA A 857 -41.70 -16.45 3.19
CA ALA A 857 -42.76 -16.63 2.19
C ALA A 857 -42.22 -17.12 0.83
N GLU A 858 -40.91 -16.96 0.57
CA GLU A 858 -40.22 -17.38 -0.65
C GLU A 858 -39.93 -18.88 -0.66
N ASP A 859 -39.76 -19.50 0.51
CA ASP A 859 -39.47 -20.94 0.66
C ASP A 859 -40.72 -21.81 0.66
N ALA A 860 -41.91 -21.25 0.88
CA ALA A 860 -43.18 -21.97 0.95
C ALA A 860 -43.46 -22.97 -0.21
N PRO A 861 -43.04 -22.74 -1.46
CA PRO A 861 -43.20 -23.71 -2.55
C PRO A 861 -42.39 -25.01 -2.37
N LEU A 862 -41.31 -24.99 -1.58
CA LEU A 862 -40.39 -26.13 -1.40
C LEU A 862 -40.81 -27.09 -0.27
N LEU A 863 -41.81 -26.70 0.52
CA LEU A 863 -42.36 -27.46 1.65
C LEU A 863 -42.71 -28.93 1.27
N PRO A 864 -43.38 -29.21 0.14
CA PRO A 864 -43.79 -30.58 -0.20
C PRO A 864 -42.61 -31.50 -0.55
N GLU A 865 -41.66 -31.01 -1.34
CA GLU A 865 -40.45 -31.76 -1.70
C GLU A 865 -39.62 -32.12 -0.47
N PHE A 866 -39.60 -31.20 0.50
CA PHE A 866 -38.87 -31.38 1.74
C PHE A 866 -39.51 -32.42 2.67
N VAL A 867 -40.83 -32.34 2.86
CA VAL A 867 -41.58 -33.36 3.61
C VAL A 867 -41.40 -34.74 2.96
N ALA A 868 -41.41 -34.81 1.63
CA ALA A 868 -41.14 -36.05 0.90
C ALA A 868 -39.72 -36.59 1.18
N ALA A 869 -38.70 -35.74 1.18
CA ALA A 869 -37.32 -36.13 1.48
C ALA A 869 -37.15 -36.63 2.92
N LEU A 870 -37.74 -35.96 3.91
CA LEU A 870 -37.69 -36.37 5.32
C LEU A 870 -38.41 -37.70 5.55
N VAL A 871 -39.62 -37.86 4.99
CA VAL A 871 -40.38 -39.12 5.09
C VAL A 871 -39.67 -40.25 4.36
N SER A 872 -39.06 -39.97 3.20
CA SER A 872 -38.23 -40.92 2.46
C SER A 872 -37.05 -41.40 3.31
N THR A 873 -36.31 -40.48 3.92
CA THR A 873 -35.15 -40.76 4.78
C THR A 873 -35.56 -41.57 6.02
N MET A 874 -36.67 -41.18 6.65
CA MET A 874 -37.25 -41.93 7.78
C MET A 874 -37.61 -43.35 7.38
N LEU A 875 -38.31 -43.55 6.26
CA LEU A 875 -38.72 -44.88 5.81
C LEU A 875 -37.51 -45.73 5.40
N ASP A 876 -36.51 -45.15 4.73
CA ASP A 876 -35.28 -45.86 4.35
C ASP A 876 -34.50 -46.35 5.58
N ALA A 877 -34.52 -45.61 6.69
CA ALA A 877 -33.90 -46.03 7.96
C ALA A 877 -34.63 -47.22 8.62
N VAL A 878 -35.95 -47.33 8.46
CA VAL A 878 -36.79 -48.36 9.12
C VAL A 878 -37.06 -49.56 8.20
N GLU A 879 -36.91 -49.44 6.88
CA GLU A 879 -37.26 -50.49 5.90
C GLU A 879 -36.55 -51.83 6.16
N GLY A 880 -35.31 -51.81 6.64
CA GLY A 880 -34.56 -53.01 7.04
C GLY A 880 -35.10 -53.73 8.29
N HIS A 881 -35.93 -53.06 9.08
CA HIS A 881 -36.50 -53.55 10.33
C HIS A 881 -38.03 -53.78 10.25
N LEU A 882 -38.67 -53.37 9.14
CA LEU A 882 -40.12 -53.50 8.90
C LEU A 882 -40.53 -54.90 8.39
N ASP A 883 -39.62 -55.67 7.80
CA ASP A 883 -39.89 -57.00 7.23
C ASP A 883 -38.87 -58.05 7.70
N PHE A 884 -39.22 -58.85 8.71
CA PHE A 884 -38.41 -59.98 9.23
C PHE A 884 -38.25 -61.16 8.23
N SER A 885 -38.69 -61.03 6.97
CA SER A 885 -38.90 -62.15 6.04
C SER A 885 -38.07 -62.11 4.74
N LYS A 886 -37.25 -61.08 4.50
CA LYS A 886 -36.36 -61.01 3.32
C LYS A 886 -34.92 -60.68 3.71
N PRO A 887 -33.91 -61.32 3.09
CA PRO A 887 -32.52 -60.92 3.30
C PRO A 887 -32.29 -59.54 2.69
N LEU A 888 -31.44 -58.78 3.39
CA LEU A 888 -31.02 -57.41 3.06
C LEU A 888 -30.53 -57.28 1.61
N ARG A 889 -30.66 -56.06 1.09
CA ARG A 889 -30.34 -55.58 -0.26
C ARG A 889 -28.98 -56.12 -0.79
N GLY A 890 -28.82 -56.13 -2.11
CA GLY A 890 -27.63 -56.63 -2.82
C GLY A 890 -26.30 -56.15 -2.22
N SER A 891 -25.29 -57.04 -2.27
CA SER A 891 -23.98 -56.88 -1.63
C SER A 891 -23.35 -55.51 -1.90
N GLY A 892 -23.26 -54.66 -0.87
CA GLY A 892 -22.58 -53.37 -0.92
C GLY A 892 -23.28 -52.20 -0.22
N CYS A 893 -24.54 -52.35 0.21
CA CYS A 893 -25.28 -51.31 0.93
C CYS A 893 -25.18 -51.48 2.46
N ARG A 894 -25.03 -50.38 3.20
CA ARG A 894 -24.91 -50.36 4.67
C ARG A 894 -26.13 -50.95 5.37
N VAL A 895 -25.90 -51.82 6.36
CA VAL A 895 -26.92 -52.25 7.33
C VAL A 895 -27.00 -51.20 8.45
N ILE A 896 -28.17 -50.58 8.63
CA ILE A 896 -28.39 -49.55 9.65
C ILE A 896 -28.79 -50.23 10.96
N ASP A 897 -28.03 -49.98 12.03
CA ASP A 897 -28.31 -50.53 13.35
C ASP A 897 -29.59 -49.92 13.95
N LEU A 898 -30.26 -50.66 14.84
CA LEU A 898 -31.50 -50.23 15.49
C LEU A 898 -31.35 -48.87 16.21
N THR A 899 -30.21 -48.61 16.85
CA THR A 899 -29.95 -47.35 17.54
C THR A 899 -29.81 -46.17 16.58
N GLU A 900 -29.14 -46.37 15.44
CA GLU A 900 -28.97 -45.34 14.42
C GLU A 900 -30.28 -45.07 13.68
N ALA A 901 -31.04 -46.13 13.39
CA ALA A 901 -32.38 -46.03 12.81
C ALA A 901 -33.34 -45.28 13.75
N GLU A 902 -33.27 -45.55 15.06
CA GLU A 902 -34.04 -44.83 16.07
C GLU A 902 -33.70 -43.33 16.09
N GLU A 903 -32.42 -42.96 16.07
CA GLU A 903 -31.98 -41.56 16.08
C GLU A 903 -32.43 -40.78 14.83
N ILE A 904 -32.31 -41.39 13.64
CA ILE A 904 -32.76 -40.78 12.38
C ILE A 904 -34.27 -40.64 12.38
N ALA A 905 -35.02 -41.69 12.74
CA ALA A 905 -36.48 -41.64 12.78
C ALA A 905 -36.98 -40.62 13.80
N SER A 906 -36.35 -40.54 14.98
CA SER A 906 -36.71 -39.56 16.01
C SER A 906 -36.44 -38.12 15.56
N SER A 907 -35.31 -37.89 14.87
CA SER A 907 -34.97 -36.57 14.33
C SER A 907 -35.89 -36.17 13.18
N CYS A 908 -36.24 -37.10 12.29
CA CYS A 908 -37.18 -36.84 11.18
C CYS A 908 -38.58 -36.50 11.68
N THR A 909 -39.12 -37.31 12.61
CA THR A 909 -40.45 -37.06 13.19
C THR A 909 -40.51 -35.74 13.95
N SER A 910 -39.45 -35.37 14.69
CA SER A 910 -39.35 -34.07 15.36
C SER A 910 -39.36 -32.91 14.38
N SER A 911 -38.65 -33.05 13.25
CA SER A 911 -38.54 -32.02 12.22
C SER A 911 -39.86 -31.83 11.48
N VAL A 912 -40.55 -32.93 11.13
CA VAL A 912 -41.88 -32.91 10.53
C VAL A 912 -42.90 -32.22 11.44
N LEU A 913 -42.91 -32.54 12.74
CA LEU A 913 -43.79 -31.87 13.70
C LEU A 913 -43.51 -30.37 13.79
N HIS A 914 -42.24 -29.98 13.75
CA HIS A 914 -41.84 -28.59 13.74
C HIS A 914 -42.36 -27.86 12.48
N LEU A 915 -42.28 -28.49 11.31
CA LEU A 915 -42.86 -27.96 10.07
C LEU A 915 -44.39 -27.78 10.16
N MET A 916 -45.09 -28.72 10.80
CA MET A 916 -46.54 -28.61 10.99
C MET A 916 -46.94 -27.44 11.91
N LEU A 917 -46.08 -27.04 12.84
CA LEU A 917 -46.34 -25.91 13.75
C LEU A 917 -46.15 -24.54 13.08
N ILE A 918 -45.34 -24.46 12.01
CA ILE A 918 -44.95 -23.19 11.38
C ILE A 918 -45.66 -22.96 10.03
N ASP A 919 -46.44 -23.92 9.52
CA ASP A 919 -47.15 -23.84 8.23
C ASP A 919 -47.98 -22.54 8.09
N PRO A 920 -47.61 -21.61 7.19
CA PRO A 920 -48.26 -20.30 7.05
C PRO A 920 -49.57 -20.32 6.22
N SER A 921 -50.00 -21.48 5.70
CA SER A 921 -51.11 -21.62 4.73
C SER A 921 -51.98 -22.87 5.01
N PRO A 922 -53.16 -23.11 4.38
CA PRO A 922 -53.99 -24.30 4.70
C PRO A 922 -53.18 -25.60 4.51
N PRO A 923 -53.52 -26.71 5.20
CA PRO A 923 -52.55 -27.66 5.77
C PRO A 923 -51.78 -28.43 4.69
N THR A 924 -50.76 -27.81 4.13
CA THR A 924 -50.01 -28.29 2.97
C THR A 924 -49.00 -29.35 3.41
N VAL A 925 -48.37 -29.12 4.57
CA VAL A 925 -47.51 -30.12 5.22
C VAL A 925 -48.30 -31.39 5.53
N GLN A 926 -49.51 -31.26 6.10
CA GLN A 926 -50.32 -32.39 6.53
C GLN A 926 -50.81 -33.24 5.34
N ARG A 927 -51.25 -32.59 4.25
CA ARG A 927 -51.64 -33.29 3.02
C ARG A 927 -50.45 -34.01 2.38
N CYS A 928 -49.30 -33.34 2.29
CA CYS A 928 -48.08 -33.95 1.75
C CYS A 928 -47.61 -35.13 2.62
N LEU A 929 -47.71 -35.00 3.95
CA LEU A 929 -47.39 -36.07 4.89
C LEU A 929 -48.25 -37.31 4.65
N ALA A 930 -49.57 -37.13 4.54
CA ALA A 930 -50.50 -38.22 4.27
C ALA A 930 -50.21 -38.90 2.93
N ASP A 931 -49.93 -38.11 1.89
CA ASP A 931 -49.60 -38.62 0.56
C ASP A 931 -48.27 -39.39 0.52
N CYS A 932 -47.21 -38.87 1.16
CA CYS A 932 -45.89 -39.50 1.18
C CYS A 932 -45.88 -40.82 1.98
N LEU A 933 -46.59 -40.85 3.11
CA LEU A 933 -46.71 -42.06 3.94
C LEU A 933 -47.60 -43.11 3.27
N GLY A 934 -48.63 -42.72 2.52
CA GLY A 934 -49.48 -43.64 1.75
C GLY A 934 -48.80 -44.22 0.51
N LYS A 935 -48.09 -43.40 -0.29
CA LYS A 935 -47.57 -43.82 -1.61
C LYS A 935 -46.43 -44.85 -1.54
N ARG A 936 -45.53 -44.82 -0.55
CA ARG A 936 -44.26 -45.58 -0.61
C ARG A 936 -44.38 -47.09 -0.37
N LEU A 937 -45.49 -47.59 0.18
CA LEU A 937 -45.75 -49.04 0.33
C LEU A 937 -46.40 -49.71 -0.89
N THR A 938 -46.72 -48.95 -1.94
CA THR A 938 -47.33 -49.48 -3.18
C THR A 938 -46.31 -49.88 -4.26
N ARG A 939 -45.00 -49.68 -4.07
CA ARG A 939 -43.97 -50.14 -5.04
C ARG A 939 -43.71 -51.65 -4.94
N LYS A 940 -44.75 -52.45 -5.18
CA LYS A 940 -44.60 -53.85 -5.60
C LYS A 940 -44.23 -53.90 -7.07
N GLY A 941 -42.94 -54.11 -7.34
CA GLY A 941 -42.45 -54.78 -8.54
C GLY A 941 -42.04 -53.87 -9.71
N GLY A 942 -40.78 -53.99 -10.13
CA GLY A 942 -40.29 -53.43 -11.39
C GLY A 942 -38.85 -52.96 -11.30
N ALA A 943 -37.92 -53.83 -11.66
CA ALA A 943 -36.51 -53.52 -11.82
C ALA A 943 -36.26 -52.58 -13.00
N GLY A 944 -35.21 -51.76 -12.86
CA GLY A 944 -34.49 -51.14 -13.98
C GLY A 944 -34.72 -49.65 -14.15
N TYR A 945 -33.69 -48.85 -13.90
CA TYR A 945 -33.23 -47.80 -14.83
C TYR A 945 -31.80 -47.41 -14.48
N LEU A 946 -30.87 -47.87 -15.32
CA LEU A 946 -29.57 -47.28 -15.55
C LEU A 946 -29.66 -46.43 -16.81
N ALA A 947 -28.93 -45.30 -16.81
CA ALA A 947 -28.42 -44.53 -17.94
C ALA A 947 -29.40 -43.63 -18.74
N GLN A 948 -29.09 -42.32 -18.66
CA GLN A 948 -29.04 -41.30 -19.73
C GLN A 948 -30.21 -41.19 -20.72
N ASP A 949 -30.88 -40.03 -20.75
CA ASP A 949 -30.56 -39.03 -21.78
C ASP A 949 -31.06 -37.62 -21.44
N LYS A 950 -30.28 -36.63 -21.85
CA LYS A 950 -30.63 -35.20 -21.85
C LYS A 950 -31.59 -34.93 -23.02
N THR A 951 -32.78 -34.40 -22.75
CA THR A 951 -33.45 -33.43 -23.63
C THR A 951 -34.43 -32.60 -22.80
N ASP A 952 -34.40 -31.30 -23.05
CA ASP A 952 -35.39 -30.30 -22.64
C ASP A 952 -36.83 -30.81 -22.79
N ASP A 953 -37.56 -30.84 -21.68
CA ASP A 953 -38.96 -30.41 -21.55
C ASP A 953 -39.48 -30.90 -20.19
N MET A 954 -39.50 -29.96 -19.23
CA MET A 954 -40.25 -30.11 -17.99
C MET A 954 -41.73 -30.12 -18.36
N PRO A 955 -42.51 -31.17 -18.08
CA PRO A 955 -43.94 -31.13 -18.37
C PRO A 955 -44.56 -30.05 -17.48
N PRO A 956 -45.48 -29.22 -18.00
CA PRO A 956 -46.17 -28.25 -17.18
C PRO A 956 -46.94 -28.99 -16.10
N LEU A 957 -47.08 -28.33 -14.94
CA LEU A 957 -47.99 -28.73 -13.87
C LEU A 957 -49.41 -28.81 -14.43
N GLU A 958 -49.77 -29.94 -15.02
CA GLU A 958 -51.16 -30.26 -15.34
C GLU A 958 -51.88 -30.48 -14.01
N GLU A 959 -52.97 -29.72 -13.87
CA GLU A 959 -53.93 -29.77 -12.78
C GLU A 959 -54.25 -31.22 -12.42
N VAL A 960 -53.73 -31.66 -11.28
CA VAL A 960 -54.19 -32.89 -10.64
C VAL A 960 -55.63 -32.65 -10.24
N GLU A 961 -56.58 -33.25 -10.97
CA GLU A 961 -57.97 -33.32 -10.52
C GLU A 961 -58.02 -33.87 -9.08
N PRO A 962 -58.90 -33.33 -8.22
CA PRO A 962 -58.96 -33.73 -6.81
C PRO A 962 -59.51 -35.14 -6.70
N SER A 963 -58.64 -36.15 -6.72
CA SER A 963 -59.04 -37.53 -6.49
C SER A 963 -59.48 -37.70 -5.03
N GLU A 964 -60.71 -38.15 -4.86
CA GLU A 964 -61.36 -38.54 -3.61
C GLU A 964 -60.44 -39.36 -2.70
N ALA A 965 -60.45 -39.02 -1.41
CA ALA A 965 -59.61 -39.57 -0.34
C ALA A 965 -59.49 -41.11 -0.30
N PRO A 966 -58.25 -41.66 -0.35
CA PRO A 966 -57.96 -42.97 0.23
C PRO A 966 -56.65 -43.03 1.06
N ASN A 967 -55.88 -41.94 1.22
CA ASN A 967 -54.49 -42.03 1.69
C ASN A 967 -54.28 -41.92 3.22
N SER A 968 -55.29 -41.56 4.01
CA SER A 968 -55.11 -41.36 5.46
C SER A 968 -54.96 -42.68 6.25
N GLU A 969 -55.69 -43.74 5.88
CA GLU A 969 -55.65 -45.03 6.58
C GLU A 969 -54.32 -45.77 6.37
N GLU A 970 -53.76 -45.74 5.16
CA GLU A 970 -52.44 -46.32 4.87
C GLU A 970 -51.31 -45.54 5.55
N ALA A 971 -51.41 -44.21 5.61
CA ALA A 971 -50.47 -43.37 6.36
C ALA A 971 -50.48 -43.69 7.86
N VAL A 972 -51.67 -43.83 8.47
CA VAL A 972 -51.84 -44.24 9.88
C VAL A 972 -51.24 -45.62 10.13
N ASN A 973 -51.49 -46.59 9.26
CA ASN A 973 -50.91 -47.93 9.36
C ASN A 973 -49.38 -47.91 9.30
N THR A 974 -48.80 -47.02 8.48
CA THR A 974 -47.35 -46.87 8.34
C THR A 974 -46.73 -46.31 9.62
N VAL A 975 -47.33 -45.27 10.21
CA VAL A 975 -46.86 -44.70 11.48
C VAL A 975 -46.98 -45.71 12.63
N MET A 976 -48.07 -46.48 12.68
CA MET A 976 -48.25 -47.55 13.67
C MET A 976 -47.19 -48.65 13.54
N LYS A 977 -46.76 -49.01 12.32
CA LYS A 977 -45.66 -49.96 12.11
C LYS A 977 -44.32 -49.40 12.61
N ILE A 978 -44.04 -48.12 12.38
CA ILE A 978 -42.83 -47.47 12.92
C ILE A 978 -42.82 -47.53 14.45
N MET A 979 -43.96 -47.27 15.10
CA MET A 979 -44.10 -47.41 16.56
C MET A 979 -43.89 -48.86 17.04
N GLN A 980 -44.24 -49.87 16.24
CA GLN A 980 -43.99 -51.27 16.58
C GLN A 980 -42.51 -51.66 16.49
N VAL A 981 -41.75 -51.05 15.57
CA VAL A 981 -40.30 -51.29 15.43
C VAL A 981 -39.53 -50.75 16.64
N PHE A 982 -39.96 -49.62 17.21
CA PHE A 982 -39.29 -48.96 18.34
C PHE A 982 -40.20 -48.84 19.59
N PRO A 983 -40.58 -49.95 20.23
CA PRO A 983 -41.51 -49.93 21.37
C PRO A 983 -40.89 -49.30 22.63
N SER A 984 -39.56 -49.23 22.72
CA SER A 984 -38.80 -48.70 23.86
C SER A 984 -38.42 -47.23 23.74
N SER A 985 -38.70 -46.58 22.60
CA SER A 985 -38.30 -45.18 22.36
C SER A 985 -39.40 -44.20 22.76
N ASP A 986 -39.38 -43.70 23.99
CA ASP A 986 -40.39 -42.76 24.49
C ASP A 986 -40.53 -41.51 23.59
N ARG A 987 -39.40 -41.00 23.07
CA ARG A 987 -39.37 -39.82 22.20
C ARG A 987 -40.03 -40.07 20.86
N LEU A 988 -39.73 -41.20 20.22
CA LEU A 988 -40.33 -41.55 18.93
C LEU A 988 -41.83 -41.86 19.09
N GLN A 989 -42.22 -42.57 20.14
CA GLN A 989 -43.61 -42.90 20.45
C GLN A 989 -44.44 -41.62 20.62
N MET A 990 -43.94 -40.65 21.38
CA MET A 990 -44.62 -39.37 21.61
C MET A 990 -44.76 -38.57 20.30
N ASN A 991 -43.69 -38.47 19.50
CA ASN A 991 -43.74 -37.77 18.21
C ASN A 991 -44.74 -38.43 17.24
N CYS A 992 -44.71 -39.75 17.13
CA CYS A 992 -45.63 -40.51 16.28
C CYS A 992 -47.08 -40.34 16.74
N GLN A 993 -47.33 -40.29 18.05
CA GLN A 993 -48.68 -40.03 18.59
C GLN A 993 -49.19 -38.64 18.21
N HIS A 994 -48.34 -37.61 18.24
CA HIS A 994 -48.71 -36.27 17.76
C HIS A 994 -49.01 -36.25 16.26
N MET A 995 -48.19 -36.94 15.45
CA MET A 995 -48.46 -37.09 14.02
C MET A 995 -49.78 -37.82 13.75
N LEU A 996 -50.07 -38.90 14.48
CA LEU A 996 -51.34 -39.63 14.39
C LEU A 996 -52.53 -38.74 14.76
N THR A 997 -52.43 -37.95 15.83
CA THR A 997 -53.52 -37.02 16.20
C THR A 997 -53.78 -35.96 15.14
N SER A 998 -52.75 -35.52 14.41
CA SER A 998 -52.92 -34.61 13.28
C SER A 998 -53.54 -35.32 12.08
N LEU A 999 -53.08 -36.52 11.73
CA LEU A 999 -53.62 -37.31 10.61
C LEU A 999 -55.07 -37.78 10.82
N LEU A 1000 -55.49 -37.97 12.07
CA LEU A 1000 -56.85 -38.40 12.47
C LEU A 1000 -57.79 -37.23 12.80
N GLY A 1001 -57.29 -35.99 12.84
CA GLY A 1001 -58.00 -34.80 13.30
C GLY A 1001 -58.95 -34.15 12.27
N GLU A 1002 -59.06 -34.70 11.06
CA GLU A 1002 -60.06 -34.33 10.05
C GLU A 1002 -61.23 -35.32 10.01
#